data_AF-A0A395MM67-F1
#
_entry.id   AF-A0A395MM67-F1
#
_cell.length_a   1.000
_cell.length_b   1.000
_cell.length_c   1.000
_cell.angle_alpha   90.00
_cell.angle_beta   90.00
_cell.angle_gamma   90.00
#
_symmetry.space_group_name_H-M   'P 1'
#
loop_
_entity.id
_entity.type
_entity.pdbx_description
1 polymer ?
#
loop_
_entity_poly.entity_id
_entity_poly.type
_entity_poly.pdbx_seq_one_letter_code
_entity_poly.pdbx_strand_id
1 'polypeptide(L)'
;MTSRSEPGPSMSQNGAQTLHKTHPGTSKPSPDSGTFTGAHTDENRTEPKRGKTRYTPPLVAIKKGLQNLPKTRTKVKELGDKVIQPINDALGRDIGLPTRIRKASVSSSHPDYQKDKFLPTNAIDELLSPETVRKAIAKCAKYQKYSEVRRFRDSTSDIQGDVASICSPQTTDQGQPLKGKSFRKIFIILALLKKASVVTWFIDEGICDDDLPLRRQPETGIKWQPVRSSGVPLPKKVLRKSFFEKFIEKQWLVLAPCFRPSSDDAKDNPQRLTEKHIPPFISWSLIGEGGFGTVYEIGIHPGQHKFSHVSDEGVFAVKVLKSRHSIDPAREHAILKKFKNNRHEHMISILTAYIHNGIYHLILPRALADLHDYWKEVNPSPLEAEADGTLAWLAAQCQGLVEGLSCIHRYETASFECLLNPDSFKIANQSRSNVEGNSEQKLRFFGRHGDIKPENILYYPDNNGGLRGRLVIADFGCTEFSTKEEINRKKRKSVPISATYRAPEIHLSPDAITSSYDMWTLGCVYLEFLTWWFGGWTFVEEFAGQRKELDPYWYGRSNESFRTDSFFRIIKDEKGNNTAEVKKVVKDFMEQLISLNNSNEFVQDFLSLIKERMLIVESLKEDGTKNGRACARTVVEELDNMRKKLPREP
;
A
#
# COMPACT_ATOMS: atom_id res chain seq x y z
N MET A 1 -73.19 -13.05 -21.72
CA MET A 1 -72.73 -12.76 -23.10
C MET A 1 -71.21 -12.99 -23.16
N THR A 2 -70.62 -13.04 -24.36
CA THR A 2 -69.18 -13.21 -24.64
C THR A 2 -68.35 -11.98 -24.18
N SER A 3 -67.02 -11.98 -24.07
CA SER A 3 -65.92 -12.86 -24.54
C SER A 3 -64.77 -12.87 -23.50
N ARG A 4 -64.04 -13.97 -23.23
CA ARG A 4 -62.97 -14.63 -24.00
C ARG A 4 -61.70 -13.79 -24.26
N SER A 5 -60.65 -14.03 -23.47
CA SER A 5 -59.24 -14.07 -23.88
C SER A 5 -58.43 -14.88 -22.85
N GLU A 6 -57.42 -15.63 -23.29
CA GLU A 6 -56.71 -16.64 -22.50
C GLU A 6 -55.19 -16.33 -22.40
N PRO A 7 -54.54 -16.66 -21.28
CA PRO A 7 -53.12 -16.96 -21.22
C PRO A 7 -52.89 -18.46 -20.94
N GLY A 8 -52.23 -19.17 -21.86
CA GLY A 8 -51.95 -20.61 -21.72
C GLY A 8 -50.82 -20.93 -20.72
N PRO A 9 -50.89 -22.07 -20.00
CA PRO A 9 -49.84 -22.51 -19.08
C PRO A 9 -48.74 -23.31 -19.78
N SER A 10 -47.61 -23.51 -19.10
CA SER A 10 -46.65 -24.59 -19.41
C SER A 10 -46.14 -25.25 -18.14
N MET A 11 -45.98 -26.58 -18.18
CA MET A 11 -45.43 -27.41 -17.10
C MET A 11 -44.27 -28.28 -17.61
N SER A 12 -43.50 -28.81 -16.67
CA SER A 12 -42.37 -29.74 -16.85
C SER A 12 -42.79 -31.05 -17.57
N GLN A 13 -41.91 -31.79 -18.27
CA GLN A 13 -40.76 -32.54 -17.73
C GLN A 13 -39.83 -33.13 -18.83
N ASN A 14 -38.62 -33.54 -18.42
CA ASN A 14 -37.82 -34.72 -18.84
C ASN A 14 -37.66 -35.14 -20.33
N GLY A 15 -36.41 -35.30 -20.78
CA GLY A 15 -36.04 -36.09 -21.98
C GLY A 15 -34.55 -35.98 -22.37
N ALA A 16 -33.91 -37.11 -22.74
CA ALA A 16 -32.52 -37.19 -23.25
C ALA A 16 -32.52 -37.44 -24.79
N GLN A 17 -31.44 -37.42 -25.58
CA GLN A 17 -29.98 -37.59 -25.33
C GLN A 17 -29.16 -36.46 -26.05
N THR A 18 -28.00 -36.54 -26.73
CA THR A 18 -27.09 -37.63 -27.23
C THR A 18 -25.67 -37.08 -27.60
N LEU A 19 -24.73 -37.97 -27.94
CA LEU A 19 -23.58 -37.78 -28.87
C LEU A 19 -22.36 -36.88 -28.50
N HIS A 20 -21.43 -37.50 -27.75
CA HIS A 20 -19.96 -37.58 -27.98
C HIS A 20 -19.18 -36.50 -28.78
N LYS A 21 -18.02 -36.07 -28.22
CA LYS A 21 -16.68 -36.65 -28.59
C LYS A 21 -15.50 -36.29 -27.64
N THR A 22 -14.94 -37.35 -27.02
CA THR A 22 -13.50 -37.64 -26.77
C THR A 22 -12.54 -36.62 -26.09
N HIS A 23 -12.23 -36.86 -24.80
CA HIS A 23 -10.93 -37.30 -24.19
C HIS A 23 -9.57 -37.11 -24.92
N PRO A 24 -8.39 -37.27 -24.22
CA PRO A 24 -8.05 -37.24 -22.77
C PRO A 24 -6.85 -36.27 -22.47
N GLY A 25 -6.22 -36.17 -21.29
CA GLY A 25 -6.44 -36.71 -19.93
C GLY A 25 -5.26 -36.40 -18.98
N THR A 26 -5.50 -36.44 -17.67
CA THR A 26 -4.48 -36.41 -16.59
C THR A 26 -3.97 -37.84 -16.29
N SER A 27 -2.98 -38.15 -15.42
CA SER A 27 -2.53 -37.56 -14.15
C SER A 27 -1.13 -38.08 -13.73
N LYS A 28 -0.65 -37.73 -12.52
CA LYS A 28 0.48 -38.36 -11.81
C LYS A 28 -0.01 -39.18 -10.60
N PRO A 29 0.74 -40.22 -10.18
CA PRO A 29 0.85 -40.65 -8.79
C PRO A 29 2.26 -40.42 -8.20
N SER A 30 2.47 -40.84 -6.94
CA SER A 30 3.64 -40.57 -6.08
C SER A 30 4.43 -41.88 -5.76
N PRO A 31 5.48 -41.91 -4.90
CA PRO A 31 6.52 -42.97 -4.91
C PRO A 31 6.27 -44.13 -3.92
N ASP A 32 7.13 -45.17 -3.97
CA ASP A 32 7.90 -45.59 -2.77
C ASP A 32 9.01 -46.66 -3.00
N SER A 33 9.98 -46.70 -2.06
CA SER A 33 10.92 -47.83 -1.76
C SER A 33 11.97 -48.28 -2.81
N GLY A 34 13.02 -49.01 -2.35
CA GLY A 34 13.97 -49.76 -3.22
C GLY A 34 15.47 -49.65 -2.88
N THR A 35 15.96 -50.47 -1.95
CA THR A 35 17.35 -50.50 -1.42
C THR A 35 18.41 -51.25 -2.27
N PHE A 36 19.69 -50.93 -2.00
CA PHE A 36 20.88 -51.83 -1.89
C PHE A 36 21.94 -52.03 -3.04
N THR A 37 23.19 -51.62 -2.72
CA THR A 37 24.53 -52.29 -2.90
C THR A 37 25.22 -52.54 -4.27
N GLY A 38 26.57 -52.48 -4.24
CA GLY A 38 27.54 -53.02 -5.23
C GLY A 38 28.00 -52.01 -6.31
N ALA A 39 29.25 -51.49 -6.40
CA ALA A 39 30.58 -51.75 -5.81
C ALA A 39 31.43 -52.88 -6.44
N HIS A 40 32.75 -52.61 -6.59
CA HIS A 40 33.82 -53.42 -7.22
C HIS A 40 33.70 -53.60 -8.76
N THR A 41 34.71 -53.77 -9.63
CA THR A 41 36.20 -53.75 -9.71
C THR A 41 36.55 -53.99 -11.23
N ASP A 42 37.77 -54.04 -11.80
CA ASP A 42 39.15 -53.89 -11.29
C ASP A 42 40.15 -53.37 -12.37
N GLU A 43 41.39 -53.21 -11.92
CA GLU A 43 42.67 -53.02 -12.65
C GLU A 43 42.84 -53.68 -14.05
N ASN A 44 43.68 -53.08 -14.93
CA ASN A 44 45.08 -53.52 -15.10
C ASN A 44 46.01 -52.67 -16.02
N ARG A 45 47.19 -52.34 -15.47
CA ARG A 45 48.58 -52.38 -16.01
C ARG A 45 48.81 -52.33 -17.54
N THR A 46 49.79 -51.58 -18.07
CA THR A 46 51.25 -51.84 -17.91
C THR A 46 52.17 -50.62 -18.20
N GLU A 47 53.46 -50.71 -17.81
CA GLU A 47 54.51 -49.68 -17.96
C GLU A 47 55.51 -49.96 -19.16
N PRO A 48 56.81 -49.54 -19.16
CA PRO A 48 57.25 -48.28 -19.78
C PRO A 48 58.45 -48.43 -20.75
N LYS A 49 59.00 -47.31 -21.28
CA LYS A 49 60.44 -47.18 -21.64
C LYS A 49 60.91 -45.71 -21.77
N ARG A 50 62.24 -45.49 -21.63
CA ARG A 50 62.93 -44.17 -21.57
C ARG A 50 63.65 -43.82 -22.89
N GLY A 51 63.87 -42.52 -23.21
CA GLY A 51 64.81 -42.16 -24.30
C GLY A 51 64.98 -40.67 -24.73
N LYS A 52 65.85 -39.92 -24.03
CA LYS A 52 66.72 -38.80 -24.53
C LYS A 52 66.16 -37.65 -25.43
N THR A 53 65.83 -36.53 -24.77
CA THR A 53 66.29 -35.13 -25.02
C THR A 53 66.72 -34.61 -26.42
N ARG A 54 66.14 -33.46 -26.85
CA ARG A 54 66.84 -32.29 -27.45
C ARG A 54 65.99 -31.00 -27.38
N TYR A 55 66.62 -29.82 -27.20
CA TYR A 55 66.06 -28.48 -27.50
C TYR A 55 66.13 -28.23 -29.04
N THR A 56 65.51 -27.23 -29.70
CA THR A 56 64.97 -25.88 -29.32
C THR A 56 63.77 -25.50 -30.26
N PRO A 57 63.06 -24.34 -30.12
CA PRO A 57 61.75 -24.04 -30.74
C PRO A 57 61.84 -23.04 -31.95
N PRO A 58 60.79 -22.32 -32.47
CA PRO A 58 59.33 -22.27 -32.17
C PRO A 58 58.40 -22.22 -33.44
N LEU A 59 57.14 -21.72 -33.27
CA LEU A 59 56.34 -20.93 -34.24
C LEU A 59 55.35 -21.55 -35.27
N VAL A 60 54.95 -22.84 -35.23
CA VAL A 60 53.87 -23.34 -36.15
C VAL A 60 52.58 -23.81 -35.44
N ALA A 61 52.64 -24.39 -34.24
CA ALA A 61 51.51 -25.13 -33.66
C ALA A 61 50.28 -24.29 -33.22
N ILE A 62 50.44 -22.99 -32.93
CA ILE A 62 49.40 -22.17 -32.28
C ILE A 62 48.16 -21.94 -33.17
N LYS A 63 48.30 -22.03 -34.51
CA LYS A 63 47.23 -21.64 -35.45
C LYS A 63 46.05 -22.62 -35.59
N LYS A 64 46.11 -23.83 -35.03
CA LYS A 64 45.02 -24.83 -35.12
C LYS A 64 44.22 -25.06 -33.82
N GLY A 65 44.65 -24.55 -32.68
CA GLY A 65 43.93 -24.73 -31.41
C GLY A 65 42.73 -23.80 -31.18
N LEU A 66 42.65 -22.67 -31.90
CA LEU A 66 41.76 -21.54 -31.56
C LEU A 66 40.32 -21.62 -32.13
N GLN A 67 39.93 -22.70 -32.82
CA GLN A 67 38.60 -22.81 -33.43
C GLN A 67 37.55 -23.54 -32.58
N ASN A 68 37.96 -24.33 -31.58
CA ASN A 68 37.06 -25.16 -30.77
C ASN A 68 37.03 -24.76 -29.28
N LEU A 69 36.58 -23.53 -28.98
CA LEU A 69 36.28 -23.09 -27.60
C LEU A 69 34.81 -22.67 -27.46
N PRO A 70 34.04 -23.23 -26.50
CA PRO A 70 32.64 -22.84 -26.27
C PRO A 70 32.50 -21.44 -25.67
N LYS A 71 31.26 -20.93 -25.63
CA LYS A 71 30.89 -19.51 -25.42
C LYS A 71 31.15 -18.99 -23.98
N THR A 72 32.41 -18.86 -23.55
CA THR A 72 32.81 -18.31 -22.23
C THR A 72 32.83 -16.77 -22.14
N ARG A 73 32.42 -16.08 -23.21
CA ARG A 73 32.58 -14.62 -23.40
C ARG A 73 31.84 -13.73 -22.38
N THR A 74 30.90 -14.28 -21.61
CA THR A 74 30.17 -13.56 -20.55
C THR A 74 31.00 -13.47 -19.26
N LYS A 75 31.45 -14.62 -18.72
CA LYS A 75 32.22 -14.68 -17.46
C LYS A 75 33.53 -13.89 -17.53
N VAL A 76 34.24 -13.94 -18.67
CA VAL A 76 35.46 -13.14 -18.89
C VAL A 76 35.19 -11.63 -18.81
N LYS A 77 34.00 -11.19 -19.21
CA LYS A 77 33.61 -9.78 -19.18
C LYS A 77 33.21 -9.33 -17.77
N GLU A 78 32.50 -10.18 -17.02
CA GLU A 78 32.20 -9.93 -15.60
C GLU A 78 33.46 -9.91 -14.74
N LEU A 79 34.44 -10.77 -15.05
CA LEU A 79 35.75 -10.76 -14.39
C LEU A 79 36.55 -9.50 -14.74
N GLY A 80 36.53 -9.08 -16.01
CA GLY A 80 37.11 -7.80 -16.45
C GLY A 80 36.48 -6.59 -15.76
N ASP A 81 35.14 -6.52 -15.72
CA ASP A 81 34.40 -5.44 -15.02
C ASP A 81 34.66 -5.45 -13.50
N LYS A 82 35.08 -6.58 -12.89
CA LYS A 82 35.50 -6.65 -11.47
C LYS A 82 36.97 -6.24 -11.22
N VAL A 83 37.89 -6.61 -12.11
CA VAL A 83 39.35 -6.40 -11.89
C VAL A 83 39.84 -5.05 -12.43
N ILE A 84 39.29 -4.58 -13.55
CA ILE A 84 39.74 -3.36 -14.22
C ILE A 84 39.11 -2.11 -13.58
N GLN A 85 37.99 -2.25 -12.86
CA GLN A 85 37.28 -1.11 -12.28
C GLN A 85 38.06 -0.43 -11.13
N PRO A 86 38.56 -1.15 -10.10
CA PRO A 86 39.35 -0.51 -9.02
C PRO A 86 40.60 0.21 -9.54
N ILE A 87 41.22 -0.33 -10.60
CA ILE A 87 42.41 0.24 -11.25
C ILE A 87 42.07 1.55 -11.98
N ASN A 88 40.89 1.66 -12.62
CA ASN A 88 40.47 2.92 -13.25
C ASN A 88 40.06 3.97 -12.22
N ASP A 89 39.35 3.57 -11.16
CA ASP A 89 38.96 4.47 -10.05
C ASP A 89 40.22 5.04 -9.36
N ALA A 90 41.25 4.21 -9.12
CA ALA A 90 42.53 4.63 -8.53
C ALA A 90 43.42 5.48 -9.47
N LEU A 91 43.19 5.44 -10.79
CA LEU A 91 43.99 6.18 -11.79
C LEU A 91 43.27 7.44 -12.33
N GLY A 92 42.13 7.84 -11.76
CA GLY A 92 41.42 9.08 -12.12
C GLY A 92 40.93 9.16 -13.57
N ARG A 93 40.83 8.03 -14.28
CA ARG A 93 40.48 8.00 -15.72
C ARG A 93 38.98 8.21 -15.91
N ASP A 94 38.57 8.92 -16.98
CA ASP A 94 37.15 9.13 -17.38
C ASP A 94 36.41 7.79 -17.54
N ILE A 95 35.77 7.34 -16.46
CA ILE A 95 34.97 6.11 -16.40
C ILE A 95 33.73 6.34 -17.27
N GLY A 96 33.77 5.83 -18.50
CA GLY A 96 32.77 6.15 -19.51
C GLY A 96 31.32 5.95 -19.04
N LEU A 97 30.44 6.88 -19.43
CA LEU A 97 29.04 6.99 -18.99
C LEU A 97 28.28 5.66 -18.76
N PRO A 98 28.36 4.63 -19.64
CA PRO A 98 27.67 3.33 -19.43
C PRO A 98 28.10 2.53 -18.19
N THR A 99 29.23 2.90 -17.57
CA THR A 99 29.74 2.33 -16.31
C THR A 99 29.38 3.23 -15.12
N ARG A 100 29.49 4.58 -15.26
CA ARG A 100 28.94 5.52 -14.26
C ARG A 100 27.45 5.26 -13.99
N ILE A 101 26.65 5.02 -15.04
CA ILE A 101 25.24 4.61 -14.93
C ILE A 101 25.09 3.36 -14.05
N ARG A 102 25.91 2.31 -14.24
CA ARG A 102 25.84 1.07 -13.44
C ARG A 102 26.27 1.28 -11.99
N LYS A 103 27.27 2.14 -11.73
CA LYS A 103 27.72 2.48 -10.37
C LYS A 103 26.61 3.25 -9.61
N ALA A 104 25.85 4.09 -10.30
CA ALA A 104 24.68 4.80 -9.77
C ALA A 104 23.35 4.01 -9.83
N SER A 105 23.35 2.75 -10.29
CA SER A 105 22.13 1.93 -10.37
C SER A 105 21.86 1.19 -9.06
N VAL A 106 20.78 1.55 -8.39
CA VAL A 106 20.34 1.02 -7.09
C VAL A 106 19.53 -0.27 -7.29
N SER A 107 19.72 -1.26 -6.42
CA SER A 107 18.90 -2.49 -6.42
C SER A 107 17.55 -2.23 -5.73
N SER A 108 16.48 -2.89 -6.17
CA SER A 108 15.23 -2.90 -5.38
C SER A 108 15.35 -3.89 -4.21
N SER A 109 14.84 -3.52 -3.04
CA SER A 109 14.71 -4.42 -1.89
C SER A 109 13.34 -5.12 -1.84
N HIS A 110 12.43 -4.81 -2.76
CA HIS A 110 11.15 -5.52 -2.89
C HIS A 110 11.39 -7.01 -3.20
N PRO A 111 10.74 -7.97 -2.51
CA PRO A 111 11.03 -9.41 -2.63
C PRO A 111 11.12 -9.93 -4.08
N ASP A 112 10.12 -9.62 -4.91
CA ASP A 112 10.07 -10.06 -6.32
C ASP A 112 11.16 -9.45 -7.22
N TYR A 113 11.82 -8.36 -6.80
CA TYR A 113 12.72 -7.53 -7.63
C TYR A 113 14.14 -7.41 -7.06
N GLN A 114 14.54 -8.24 -6.09
CA GLN A 114 15.87 -8.21 -5.44
C GLN A 114 17.08 -8.30 -6.40
N LYS A 115 16.87 -8.82 -7.62
CA LYS A 115 17.90 -8.97 -8.66
C LYS A 115 17.90 -7.81 -9.66
N ASP A 116 16.87 -6.98 -9.64
CA ASP A 116 16.65 -5.88 -10.57
C ASP A 116 17.18 -4.56 -10.02
N LYS A 117 17.58 -3.68 -10.95
CA LYS A 117 18.16 -2.38 -10.64
C LYS A 117 17.45 -1.27 -11.38
N PHE A 118 17.25 -0.15 -10.70
CA PHE A 118 16.78 1.10 -11.26
C PHE A 118 17.86 2.19 -11.16
N LEU A 119 17.73 3.23 -11.97
CA LEU A 119 18.53 4.45 -11.89
C LEU A 119 17.64 5.55 -11.27
N PRO A 120 17.99 6.10 -10.09
CA PRO A 120 17.27 7.20 -9.46
C PRO A 120 17.17 8.45 -10.34
N THR A 121 16.13 9.26 -10.16
CA THR A 121 15.96 10.49 -10.96
C THR A 121 17.09 11.50 -10.72
N ASN A 122 17.48 11.74 -9.46
CA ASN A 122 18.62 12.60 -9.14
C ASN A 122 19.93 12.11 -9.78
N ALA A 123 20.15 10.79 -9.81
CA ALA A 123 21.32 10.22 -10.46
C ALA A 123 21.32 10.43 -11.98
N ILE A 124 20.16 10.53 -12.64
CA ILE A 124 20.09 10.94 -14.06
C ILE A 124 20.58 12.38 -14.21
N ASP A 125 20.16 13.28 -13.32
CA ASP A 125 20.51 14.70 -13.38
C ASP A 125 22.01 14.92 -13.10
N GLU A 126 22.59 14.20 -12.14
CA GLU A 126 24.04 14.17 -11.84
C GLU A 126 24.88 13.56 -12.99
N LEU A 127 24.33 12.60 -13.74
CA LEU A 127 25.03 11.93 -14.83
C LEU A 127 25.06 12.75 -16.12
N LEU A 128 24.05 13.58 -16.38
CA LEU A 128 23.81 14.24 -17.67
C LEU A 128 24.24 15.71 -17.71
N SER A 129 25.48 15.99 -17.34
CA SER A 129 26.09 17.30 -17.64
C SER A 129 26.29 17.49 -19.15
N PRO A 130 26.20 18.72 -19.69
CA PRO A 130 26.40 19.00 -21.13
C PRO A 130 27.71 18.43 -21.69
N GLU A 131 28.77 18.46 -20.88
CA GLU A 131 30.07 17.87 -21.18
C GLU A 131 30.02 16.34 -21.30
N THR A 132 29.28 15.67 -20.40
CA THR A 132 29.11 14.20 -20.44
C THR A 132 28.28 13.78 -21.66
N VAL A 133 27.21 14.51 -21.96
CA VAL A 133 26.32 14.26 -23.13
C VAL A 133 27.11 14.41 -24.44
N ARG A 134 27.80 15.55 -24.63
CA ARG A 134 28.62 15.83 -25.82
C ARG A 134 29.75 14.80 -26.00
N LYS A 135 30.46 14.43 -24.93
CA LYS A 135 31.46 13.33 -24.96
C LYS A 135 30.86 11.99 -25.36
N ALA A 136 29.66 11.66 -24.89
CA ALA A 136 29.01 10.38 -25.21
C ALA A 136 28.50 10.33 -26.67
N ILE A 137 27.97 11.44 -27.21
CA ILE A 137 27.59 11.57 -28.63
C ILE A 137 28.82 11.44 -29.52
N ALA A 138 29.88 12.22 -29.26
CA ALA A 138 31.12 12.18 -30.05
C ALA A 138 31.79 10.79 -30.07
N LYS A 139 31.84 10.10 -28.92
CA LYS A 139 32.35 8.72 -28.82
C LYS A 139 31.51 7.69 -29.63
N CYS A 140 30.33 8.07 -30.15
CA CYS A 140 29.45 7.24 -30.97
C CYS A 140 29.52 7.51 -32.50
N ALA A 141 30.34 8.45 -32.98
CA ALA A 141 30.42 8.87 -34.39
C ALA A 141 30.59 7.71 -35.40
N LYS A 142 31.15 6.57 -34.99
CA LYS A 142 31.23 5.32 -35.78
C LYS A 142 29.87 4.81 -36.31
N TYR A 143 28.74 5.36 -35.86
CA TYR A 143 27.38 5.08 -36.34
C TYR A 143 26.78 6.09 -37.33
N GLN A 144 27.51 7.14 -37.78
CA GLN A 144 27.15 8.04 -38.90
C GLN A 144 26.93 7.31 -40.27
N LYS A 145 27.00 5.98 -40.29
CA LYS A 145 26.89 5.11 -41.46
C LYS A 145 25.44 4.82 -41.87
N TYR A 146 24.47 5.10 -41.01
CA TYR A 146 23.05 5.00 -41.36
C TYR A 146 22.66 6.26 -42.13
N SER A 147 22.61 6.17 -43.47
CA SER A 147 22.25 7.27 -44.37
C SER A 147 20.89 7.91 -44.07
N GLU A 148 19.99 7.15 -43.45
CA GLU A 148 18.65 7.60 -43.03
C GLU A 148 18.69 8.47 -41.76
N VAL A 149 19.75 8.39 -40.95
CA VAL A 149 20.05 9.31 -39.81
C VAL A 149 20.90 10.49 -40.30
N ARG A 150 21.16 10.60 -41.61
CA ARG A 150 22.21 11.46 -42.18
C ARG A 150 21.66 12.64 -42.99
N ARG A 151 20.56 13.23 -42.53
CA ARG A 151 20.09 14.54 -42.98
C ARG A 151 20.38 15.60 -41.91
N PHE A 152 21.57 16.20 -42.02
CA PHE A 152 21.97 17.47 -41.38
C PHE A 152 21.87 17.55 -39.85
N ARG A 153 22.78 16.87 -39.12
CA ARG A 153 23.22 17.25 -37.76
C ARG A 153 24.70 16.89 -37.45
N ASP A 154 25.61 17.16 -38.39
CA ASP A 154 27.06 16.88 -38.24
C ASP A 154 27.88 18.12 -37.80
N SER A 155 27.29 19.31 -37.61
CA SER A 155 28.02 20.50 -37.15
C SER A 155 28.14 20.58 -35.62
N THR A 156 29.06 21.41 -35.12
CA THR A 156 29.17 21.70 -33.69
C THR A 156 27.91 22.36 -33.12
N SER A 157 27.20 23.17 -33.93
CA SER A 157 25.94 23.81 -33.57
C SER A 157 24.81 22.79 -33.38
N ASP A 158 24.78 21.77 -34.23
CA ASP A 158 23.80 20.68 -34.19
C ASP A 158 23.93 19.83 -32.92
N ILE A 159 25.17 19.43 -32.59
CA ILE A 159 25.48 18.70 -31.36
C ILE A 159 25.16 19.57 -30.13
N GLN A 160 25.37 20.89 -30.20
CA GLN A 160 25.00 21.80 -29.12
C GLN A 160 23.48 21.93 -28.96
N GLY A 161 22.69 21.87 -30.04
CA GLY A 161 21.22 21.83 -30.00
C GLY A 161 20.65 20.53 -29.41
N ASP A 162 21.21 19.38 -29.78
CA ASP A 162 20.87 18.09 -29.17
C ASP A 162 21.25 18.08 -27.67
N VAL A 163 22.43 18.59 -27.31
CA VAL A 163 22.89 18.73 -25.92
C VAL A 163 21.95 19.63 -25.11
N ALA A 164 21.55 20.78 -25.66
CA ALA A 164 20.59 21.68 -25.00
C ALA A 164 19.23 21.00 -24.79
N SER A 165 18.73 20.25 -25.77
CA SER A 165 17.46 19.51 -25.68
C SER A 165 17.47 18.39 -24.64
N ILE A 166 18.64 17.87 -24.24
CA ILE A 166 18.79 16.88 -23.16
C ILE A 166 19.04 17.55 -21.80
N CYS A 167 19.85 18.62 -21.78
CA CYS A 167 20.38 19.18 -20.54
C CYS A 167 19.53 20.34 -19.99
N SER A 168 18.94 21.18 -20.85
CA SER A 168 18.23 22.39 -20.41
C SER A 168 16.74 22.12 -20.19
N PRO A 169 16.15 22.56 -19.05
CA PRO A 169 14.70 22.69 -18.97
C PRO A 169 14.25 23.80 -19.93
N GLN A 170 13.22 23.54 -20.73
CA GLN A 170 12.67 24.54 -21.64
C GLN A 170 11.79 25.54 -20.85
N THR A 171 12.11 26.82 -20.92
CA THR A 171 11.33 27.93 -20.34
C THR A 171 10.76 28.82 -21.44
N THR A 172 9.67 29.53 -21.16
CA THR A 172 9.21 30.64 -22.00
C THR A 172 10.08 31.88 -21.79
N ASP A 173 9.97 32.86 -22.69
CA ASP A 173 10.57 34.20 -22.53
C ASP A 173 10.01 34.96 -21.30
N GLN A 174 8.95 34.45 -20.66
CA GLN A 174 8.36 34.97 -19.42
C GLN A 174 8.79 34.17 -18.18
N GLY A 175 9.83 33.34 -18.28
CA GLY A 175 10.41 32.60 -17.15
C GLY A 175 9.57 31.45 -16.61
N GLN A 176 8.42 31.15 -17.21
CA GLN A 176 7.62 29.98 -16.83
C GLN A 176 8.21 28.70 -17.46
N PRO A 177 8.26 27.56 -16.73
CA PRO A 177 8.66 26.30 -17.34
C PRO A 177 7.60 25.87 -18.36
N LEU A 178 8.03 25.63 -19.60
CA LEU A 178 7.19 24.95 -20.59
C LEU A 178 6.93 23.51 -20.12
N LYS A 179 5.86 22.90 -20.64
CA LYS A 179 5.77 21.42 -20.71
C LYS A 179 6.72 20.90 -21.79
N GLY A 180 8.02 21.14 -21.58
CA GLY A 180 9.09 20.80 -22.50
C GLY A 180 9.33 19.30 -22.58
N LYS A 181 9.70 18.82 -23.76
CA LYS A 181 10.02 17.40 -23.99
C LYS A 181 11.37 17.07 -23.37
N SER A 182 11.38 16.23 -22.33
CA SER A 182 12.63 15.65 -21.80
C SER A 182 13.10 14.49 -22.68
N PHE A 183 14.41 14.37 -22.88
CA PHE A 183 15.05 13.23 -23.58
C PHE A 183 16.11 12.54 -22.71
N ARG A 184 16.17 12.86 -21.41
CA ARG A 184 17.17 12.37 -20.45
C ARG A 184 17.12 10.85 -20.28
N LYS A 185 15.93 10.26 -20.10
CA LYS A 185 15.75 8.82 -19.94
C LYS A 185 16.11 8.07 -21.22
N ILE A 186 15.64 8.56 -22.37
CA ILE A 186 16.00 8.05 -23.69
C ILE A 186 17.52 8.08 -23.88
N PHE A 187 18.19 9.17 -23.54
CA PHE A 187 19.65 9.29 -23.69
C PHE A 187 20.42 8.29 -22.81
N ILE A 188 20.00 8.04 -21.57
CA ILE A 188 20.59 7.01 -20.70
C ILE A 188 20.48 5.62 -21.35
N ILE A 189 19.32 5.26 -21.90
CA ILE A 189 19.12 3.98 -22.61
C ILE A 189 20.05 3.90 -23.82
N LEU A 190 20.12 4.96 -24.63
CA LEU A 190 21.00 5.03 -25.80
C LEU A 190 22.49 4.94 -25.44
N ALA A 191 22.92 5.55 -24.34
CA ALA A 191 24.29 5.43 -23.82
C ALA A 191 24.62 3.97 -23.46
N LEU A 192 23.74 3.27 -22.74
CA LEU A 192 23.90 1.84 -22.41
C LEU A 192 23.97 0.95 -23.66
N LEU A 193 23.20 1.28 -24.71
CA LEU A 193 23.25 0.60 -26.01
C LEU A 193 24.48 0.98 -26.86
N LYS A 194 25.35 1.88 -26.38
CA LYS A 194 26.49 2.49 -27.10
C LYS A 194 26.07 3.17 -28.42
N LYS A 195 24.94 3.88 -28.37
CA LYS A 195 24.25 4.51 -29.51
C LYS A 195 23.75 5.92 -29.15
N ALA A 196 24.51 6.68 -28.36
CA ALA A 196 24.11 8.02 -27.91
C ALA A 196 23.76 8.97 -29.07
N SER A 197 24.48 8.89 -30.19
CA SER A 197 24.23 9.65 -31.43
C SER A 197 22.96 9.24 -32.21
N VAL A 198 22.06 8.45 -31.61
CA VAL A 198 20.72 8.16 -32.17
C VAL A 198 19.67 9.04 -31.49
N VAL A 199 20.02 9.83 -30.47
CA VAL A 199 19.09 10.71 -29.75
C VAL A 199 18.48 11.78 -30.65
N THR A 200 19.24 12.26 -31.63
CA THR A 200 18.80 13.18 -32.69
C THR A 200 17.51 12.70 -33.36
N TRP A 201 17.42 11.41 -33.71
CA TRP A 201 16.22 10.83 -34.31
C TRP A 201 15.02 10.82 -33.35
N PHE A 202 15.24 10.63 -32.05
CA PHE A 202 14.15 10.76 -31.06
C PHE A 202 13.69 12.21 -30.90
N ILE A 203 14.61 13.18 -30.96
CA ILE A 203 14.32 14.62 -30.90
C ILE A 203 13.52 15.06 -32.13
N ASP A 204 13.96 14.68 -33.33
CA ASP A 204 13.37 15.12 -34.60
C ASP A 204 12.00 14.49 -34.88
N GLU A 205 11.80 13.22 -34.52
CA GLU A 205 10.48 12.56 -34.52
C GLU A 205 9.62 12.99 -33.31
N GLY A 206 10.19 13.78 -32.39
CA GLY A 206 9.51 14.30 -31.22
C GLY A 206 9.16 13.28 -30.13
N ILE A 207 9.77 12.10 -30.13
CA ILE A 207 9.54 10.99 -29.20
C ILE A 207 10.33 11.23 -27.91
N CYS A 208 9.64 11.54 -26.81
CA CYS A 208 10.24 12.03 -25.58
C CYS A 208 10.11 11.03 -24.40
N ASP A 209 10.68 11.38 -23.24
CA ASP A 209 10.66 10.53 -22.05
C ASP A 209 9.24 10.20 -21.54
N ASP A 210 8.24 11.04 -21.85
CA ASP A 210 6.82 10.79 -21.54
C ASP A 210 6.13 9.79 -22.49
N ASP A 211 6.74 9.48 -23.64
CA ASP A 211 6.28 8.42 -24.55
C ASP A 211 6.63 7.01 -24.05
N LEU A 212 7.48 6.92 -23.02
CA LEU A 212 7.89 5.65 -22.41
C LEU A 212 6.80 5.07 -21.48
N PRO A 213 6.71 3.72 -21.32
CA PRO A 213 7.49 2.69 -21.99
C PRO A 213 7.04 2.44 -23.43
N LEU A 214 7.99 2.15 -24.31
CA LEU A 214 7.68 1.62 -25.65
C LEU A 214 7.24 0.16 -25.54
N ARG A 215 6.20 -0.20 -26.30
CA ARG A 215 5.69 -1.58 -26.43
C ARG A 215 5.69 -2.06 -27.88
N ARG A 216 5.69 -3.39 -28.08
CA ARG A 216 5.49 -4.05 -29.37
C ARG A 216 4.01 -4.26 -29.61
N GLN A 217 3.47 -3.89 -30.79
CA GLN A 217 2.12 -4.33 -31.17
C GLN A 217 2.10 -5.85 -31.45
N PRO A 218 1.08 -6.60 -30.98
CA PRO A 218 0.97 -8.02 -31.31
C PRO A 218 0.52 -8.28 -32.76
N GLU A 219 -0.46 -7.50 -33.25
CA GLU A 219 -1.35 -7.93 -34.35
C GLU A 219 -0.92 -7.51 -35.77
N THR A 220 -0.19 -6.39 -35.96
CA THR A 220 0.09 -5.86 -37.33
C THR A 220 1.60 -5.72 -37.65
N GLY A 221 2.38 -6.69 -37.18
CA GLY A 221 3.81 -6.83 -37.49
C GLY A 221 4.72 -5.89 -36.69
N ILE A 222 5.88 -5.53 -37.25
CA ILE A 222 6.90 -4.72 -36.55
C ILE A 222 6.43 -3.26 -36.45
N LYS A 223 5.62 -2.96 -35.43
CA LYS A 223 5.27 -1.62 -34.98
C LYS A 223 5.58 -1.51 -33.48
N TRP A 224 6.20 -0.40 -33.10
CA TRP A 224 6.44 -0.02 -31.71
C TRP A 224 5.56 1.18 -31.40
N GLN A 225 5.09 1.31 -30.16
CA GLN A 225 4.17 2.39 -29.77
C GLN A 225 4.47 2.91 -28.35
N PRO A 226 4.32 4.22 -28.13
CA PRO A 226 4.12 4.81 -26.82
C PRO A 226 2.86 4.26 -26.14
N VAL A 227 2.86 4.18 -24.80
CA VAL A 227 1.65 3.81 -24.04
C VAL A 227 0.69 4.99 -23.82
N ARG A 228 1.20 6.23 -23.89
CA ARG A 228 0.41 7.46 -23.63
C ARG A 228 -0.06 8.17 -24.91
N SER A 229 0.70 8.09 -25.99
CA SER A 229 0.48 8.91 -27.20
C SER A 229 -0.35 8.18 -28.26
N SER A 230 -1.67 8.21 -28.07
CA SER A 230 -2.75 8.03 -29.08
C SER A 230 -2.68 6.84 -30.06
N GLY A 231 -1.84 5.82 -29.80
CA GLY A 231 -1.74 4.64 -30.67
C GLY A 231 -1.09 4.90 -32.03
N VAL A 232 -0.29 5.96 -32.17
CA VAL A 232 0.48 6.21 -33.41
C VAL A 232 1.69 5.27 -33.46
N PRO A 233 1.87 4.45 -34.52
CA PRO A 233 3.07 3.61 -34.67
C PRO A 233 4.33 4.46 -34.88
N LEU A 234 5.43 4.11 -34.22
CA LEU A 234 6.74 4.73 -34.50
C LEU A 234 7.11 4.56 -35.99
N PRO A 235 7.72 5.57 -36.63
CA PRO A 235 8.03 5.56 -38.06
C PRO A 235 8.83 4.33 -38.52
N LYS A 236 8.25 3.59 -39.47
CA LYS A 236 8.93 2.44 -40.10
C LYS A 236 9.94 2.94 -41.14
N LYS A 237 11.24 2.89 -40.81
CA LYS A 237 12.34 2.38 -41.68
C LYS A 237 13.73 2.41 -41.00
N VAL A 238 14.06 3.49 -40.28
CA VAL A 238 15.43 3.87 -39.87
C VAL A 238 16.17 2.87 -38.95
N LEU A 239 15.46 2.19 -38.03
CA LEU A 239 16.10 1.43 -36.95
C LEU A 239 15.68 -0.06 -36.94
N ARG A 240 16.67 -0.95 -36.92
CA ARG A 240 16.49 -2.42 -36.95
C ARG A 240 15.72 -2.93 -35.72
N LYS A 241 14.89 -3.98 -35.90
CA LYS A 241 14.14 -4.69 -34.82
C LYS A 241 14.97 -4.95 -33.56
N SER A 242 16.20 -5.46 -33.73
CA SER A 242 17.12 -5.81 -32.63
C SER A 242 17.80 -4.63 -31.92
N PHE A 243 17.53 -3.39 -32.34
CA PHE A 243 17.77 -2.20 -31.52
C PHE A 243 16.63 -1.99 -30.52
N PHE A 244 15.38 -1.95 -31.00
CA PHE A 244 14.21 -1.72 -30.15
C PHE A 244 13.99 -2.83 -29.11
N GLU A 245 14.28 -4.09 -29.45
CA GLU A 245 14.24 -5.19 -28.48
C GLU A 245 15.16 -4.93 -27.28
N LYS A 246 16.37 -4.40 -27.51
CA LYS A 246 17.34 -4.06 -26.45
C LYS A 246 17.05 -2.72 -25.78
N PHE A 247 16.40 -1.80 -26.48
CA PHE A 247 15.88 -0.56 -25.89
C PHE A 247 14.80 -0.90 -24.84
N ILE A 248 13.86 -1.79 -25.19
CA ILE A 248 12.78 -2.25 -24.32
C ILE A 248 13.31 -3.13 -23.18
N GLU A 249 14.41 -3.86 -23.38
CA GLU A 249 15.15 -4.55 -22.31
C GLU A 249 15.78 -3.56 -21.29
N LYS A 250 16.13 -2.33 -21.70
CA LYS A 250 16.85 -1.36 -20.86
C LYS A 250 16.03 -0.16 -20.39
N GLN A 251 14.85 0.09 -20.95
CA GLN A 251 13.99 1.20 -20.51
C GLN A 251 13.57 1.07 -19.04
N TRP A 252 13.35 -0.14 -18.54
CA TRP A 252 12.87 -0.39 -17.18
C TRP A 252 13.82 0.13 -16.09
N LEU A 253 15.13 0.21 -16.38
CA LEU A 253 16.12 0.85 -15.52
C LEU A 253 15.77 2.32 -15.19
N VAL A 254 15.19 3.05 -16.14
CA VAL A 254 14.85 4.49 -15.99
C VAL A 254 13.35 4.74 -15.80
N LEU A 255 12.56 3.68 -15.62
CA LEU A 255 11.10 3.72 -15.46
C LEU A 255 10.62 3.13 -14.12
N ALA A 256 11.48 3.13 -13.10
CA ALA A 256 11.01 3.07 -11.72
C ALA A 256 10.02 4.22 -11.46
N PRO A 257 8.92 4.00 -10.72
CA PRO A 257 7.96 5.04 -10.40
C PRO A 257 8.57 6.10 -9.48
N CYS A 258 7.99 7.30 -9.51
CA CYS A 258 8.37 8.44 -8.69
C CYS A 258 7.13 8.92 -7.96
N PHE A 259 7.00 8.55 -6.69
CA PHE A 259 5.81 8.79 -5.89
C PHE A 259 5.69 10.26 -5.49
N ARG A 260 4.47 10.78 -5.44
CA ARG A 260 4.17 12.19 -5.09
C ARG A 260 2.99 12.20 -4.13
N PRO A 261 2.83 13.24 -3.29
CA PRO A 261 1.58 13.48 -2.57
C PRO A 261 0.42 13.43 -3.56
N SER A 262 -0.61 12.65 -3.26
CA SER A 262 -1.89 12.70 -3.98
C SER A 262 -2.41 14.14 -4.00
N SER A 263 -2.98 14.58 -5.12
CA SER A 263 -3.59 15.91 -5.21
C SER A 263 -5.08 15.86 -4.83
N ASP A 264 -5.61 17.01 -4.45
CA ASP A 264 -7.03 17.17 -4.12
C ASP A 264 -7.94 17.07 -5.36
N ASP A 265 -7.36 17.05 -6.57
CA ASP A 265 -8.06 16.83 -7.82
C ASP A 265 -8.87 15.53 -7.77
N ALA A 266 -10.15 15.62 -8.11
CA ALA A 266 -11.02 14.45 -8.27
C ALA A 266 -10.41 13.39 -9.23
N LYS A 267 -9.58 13.84 -10.19
CA LYS A 267 -8.91 13.00 -11.21
C LYS A 267 -7.64 12.28 -10.75
N ASP A 268 -7.07 12.60 -9.58
CA ASP A 268 -5.89 11.85 -9.08
C ASP A 268 -6.27 10.37 -8.83
N ASN A 269 -5.68 9.50 -9.64
CA ASN A 269 -5.96 8.08 -9.72
C ASN A 269 -4.68 7.30 -9.39
N PRO A 270 -4.76 6.17 -8.67
CA PRO A 270 -3.59 5.40 -8.27
C PRO A 270 -2.67 5.06 -9.46
N GLN A 271 -1.36 5.27 -9.29
CA GLN A 271 -0.40 5.01 -10.37
C GLN A 271 -0.45 3.53 -10.75
N ARG A 272 -0.78 3.22 -12.01
CA ARG A 272 -0.85 1.84 -12.50
C ARG A 272 0.52 1.34 -12.97
N LEU A 273 1.04 0.34 -12.27
CA LEU A 273 2.32 -0.32 -12.50
C LEU A 273 2.10 -1.76 -13.00
N THR A 274 2.93 -2.16 -13.95
CA THR A 274 3.03 -3.54 -14.46
C THR A 274 4.31 -4.21 -13.99
N GLU A 275 4.35 -5.53 -14.01
CA GLU A 275 5.43 -6.51 -13.72
C GLU A 275 6.84 -6.27 -14.32
N LYS A 276 7.09 -5.11 -14.90
CA LYS A 276 8.38 -4.64 -15.42
C LYS A 276 8.80 -3.28 -14.83
N HIS A 277 7.94 -2.62 -14.05
CA HIS A 277 8.27 -1.41 -13.30
C HIS A 277 8.94 -1.84 -12.00
N ILE A 278 10.23 -1.59 -11.89
CA ILE A 278 11.04 -1.93 -10.72
C ILE A 278 10.67 -0.98 -9.57
N PRO A 279 10.14 -1.47 -8.42
CA PRO A 279 9.75 -0.59 -7.32
C PRO A 279 10.99 0.06 -6.67
N PRO A 280 10.95 1.36 -6.32
CA PRO A 280 12.13 2.15 -5.93
C PRO A 280 12.48 2.01 -4.43
N PHE A 281 12.16 0.85 -3.84
CA PHE A 281 12.33 0.60 -2.41
C PHE A 281 13.75 0.14 -2.10
N ILE A 282 14.35 0.72 -1.05
CA ILE A 282 15.71 0.43 -0.57
C ILE A 282 15.72 -0.41 0.71
N SER A 283 14.61 -0.46 1.45
CA SER A 283 14.31 -1.48 2.46
C SER A 283 12.86 -1.96 2.30
N TRP A 284 12.56 -3.14 2.83
CA TRP A 284 11.23 -3.75 2.80
C TRP A 284 11.10 -4.76 3.96
N SER A 285 10.38 -4.38 5.00
CA SER A 285 10.24 -5.12 6.27
C SER A 285 8.77 -5.45 6.50
N LEU A 286 8.39 -6.69 6.84
CA LEU A 286 7.03 -6.99 7.27
C LEU A 286 6.82 -6.43 8.69
N ILE A 287 5.77 -5.62 8.90
CA ILE A 287 5.44 -5.05 10.22
C ILE A 287 4.05 -5.40 10.72
N GLY A 288 3.15 -5.89 9.87
CA GLY A 288 1.84 -6.37 10.33
C GLY A 288 1.06 -7.13 9.26
N GLU A 289 0.22 -8.07 9.67
CA GLU A 289 -0.68 -8.80 8.78
C GLU A 289 -2.08 -8.91 9.40
N GLY A 290 -3.12 -8.56 8.65
CA GLY A 290 -4.47 -8.45 9.19
C GLY A 290 -5.58 -8.75 8.19
N GLY A 291 -6.81 -8.40 8.58
CA GLY A 291 -8.02 -8.68 7.80
C GLY A 291 -8.08 -8.01 6.43
N PHE A 292 -7.54 -6.80 6.32
CA PHE A 292 -7.71 -5.93 5.14
C PHE A 292 -6.47 -5.89 4.23
N GLY A 293 -5.33 -6.38 4.72
CA GLY A 293 -4.08 -6.36 3.98
C GLY A 293 -2.89 -6.96 4.72
N THR A 294 -1.72 -6.60 4.24
CA THR A 294 -0.42 -6.80 4.91
C THR A 294 0.32 -5.47 4.85
N VAL A 295 0.92 -5.05 5.97
CA VAL A 295 1.61 -3.77 6.12
C VAL A 295 3.12 -4.01 6.19
N TYR A 296 3.86 -3.25 5.39
CA TYR A 296 5.32 -3.28 5.33
C TYR A 296 5.91 -1.91 5.67
N GLU A 297 6.97 -1.90 6.45
CA GLU A 297 7.88 -0.75 6.52
C GLU A 297 8.74 -0.73 5.25
N ILE A 298 8.89 0.44 4.64
CA ILE A 298 9.62 0.62 3.39
C ILE A 298 10.44 1.90 3.39
N GLY A 299 11.73 1.80 3.07
CA GLY A 299 12.54 2.94 2.66
C GLY A 299 12.32 3.22 1.17
N ILE A 300 11.97 4.44 0.79
CA ILE A 300 11.88 4.85 -0.63
C ILE A 300 13.15 5.62 -0.99
N HIS A 301 13.80 5.31 -2.11
CA HIS A 301 14.98 6.05 -2.54
C HIS A 301 14.66 7.57 -2.70
N PRO A 302 15.40 8.51 -2.08
CA PRO A 302 15.06 9.94 -2.07
C PRO A 302 14.71 10.56 -3.44
N GLY A 303 15.52 10.27 -4.46
CA GLY A 303 15.27 10.67 -5.85
C GLY A 303 14.04 10.04 -6.54
N GLN A 304 13.19 9.31 -5.83
CA GLN A 304 11.96 8.67 -6.33
C GLN A 304 10.72 8.92 -5.45
N HIS A 305 10.76 9.88 -4.51
CA HIS A 305 9.55 10.39 -3.87
C HIS A 305 9.56 11.93 -3.70
N LYS A 306 8.44 12.47 -3.21
CA LYS A 306 8.28 13.89 -2.82
C LYS A 306 7.59 14.02 -1.45
N PHE A 307 7.98 13.16 -0.51
CA PHE A 307 7.46 13.10 0.87
C PHE A 307 8.47 13.58 1.93
N SER A 308 9.46 14.39 1.55
CA SER A 308 10.54 14.85 2.45
C SER A 308 10.09 15.81 3.56
N HIS A 309 8.78 16.09 3.66
CA HIS A 309 8.16 16.82 4.76
C HIS A 309 7.42 15.89 5.74
N VAL A 310 7.60 14.57 5.59
CA VAL A 310 6.91 13.52 6.38
C VAL A 310 7.92 12.57 7.06
N SER A 311 9.08 12.35 6.44
CA SER A 311 10.18 11.58 7.00
C SER A 311 11.49 12.02 6.34
N ASP A 312 12.43 12.52 7.13
CA ASP A 312 13.79 12.86 6.68
C ASP A 312 14.61 11.59 6.35
N GLU A 313 14.33 10.49 7.06
CA GLU A 313 14.94 9.17 6.81
C GLU A 313 14.44 8.50 5.51
N GLY A 314 13.32 8.98 4.95
CA GLY A 314 12.69 8.39 3.77
C GLY A 314 11.98 7.05 4.04
N VAL A 315 11.55 6.82 5.29
CA VAL A 315 10.87 5.60 5.75
C VAL A 315 9.35 5.82 5.84
N PHE A 316 8.60 4.88 5.27
CA PHE A 316 7.14 4.94 5.14
C PHE A 316 6.51 3.57 5.43
N ALA A 317 5.18 3.53 5.58
CA ALA A 317 4.42 2.28 5.59
C ALA A 317 3.73 2.04 4.23
N VAL A 318 3.72 0.80 3.76
CA VAL A 318 2.91 0.36 2.61
C VAL A 318 1.91 -0.70 3.07
N LYS A 319 0.62 -0.38 2.97
CA LYS A 319 -0.48 -1.34 3.16
C LYS A 319 -0.84 -1.95 1.80
N VAL A 320 -0.59 -3.25 1.64
CA VAL A 320 -0.97 -4.04 0.47
C VAL A 320 -2.36 -4.60 0.70
N LEU A 321 -3.34 -4.13 -0.08
CA LEU A 321 -4.75 -4.48 0.13
C LEU A 321 -5.09 -5.85 -0.47
N LYS A 322 -5.64 -6.75 0.37
CA LYS A 322 -6.06 -8.09 -0.04
C LYS A 322 -7.44 -8.04 -0.66
N SER A 323 -7.56 -8.47 -1.91
CA SER A 323 -8.87 -8.65 -2.56
C SER A 323 -9.63 -9.82 -1.92
N ARG A 324 -10.50 -9.51 -0.96
CA ARG A 324 -11.48 -10.45 -0.39
C ARG A 324 -12.77 -10.34 -1.20
N HIS A 325 -13.46 -11.46 -1.44
CA HIS A 325 -14.67 -11.55 -2.28
C HIS A 325 -15.82 -10.59 -1.90
N SER A 326 -15.77 -9.95 -0.72
CA SER A 326 -16.78 -9.03 -0.19
C SER A 326 -16.44 -7.53 -0.28
N ILE A 327 -15.18 -7.12 -0.39
CA ILE A 327 -14.76 -5.71 -0.25
C ILE A 327 -13.87 -5.28 -1.42
N ASP A 328 -14.23 -4.19 -2.09
CA ASP A 328 -13.42 -3.56 -3.13
C ASP A 328 -12.24 -2.78 -2.49
N PRO A 329 -10.97 -3.11 -2.78
CA PRO A 329 -9.83 -2.36 -2.24
C PRO A 329 -9.76 -0.90 -2.71
N ALA A 330 -10.47 -0.52 -3.78
CA ALA A 330 -10.60 0.89 -4.16
C ALA A 330 -11.37 1.72 -3.12
N ARG A 331 -12.22 1.10 -2.29
CA ARG A 331 -13.05 1.76 -1.27
C ARG A 331 -12.20 2.44 -0.19
N GLU A 332 -11.22 1.74 0.37
CA GLU A 332 -10.34 2.30 1.42
C GLU A 332 -9.55 3.50 0.87
N HIS A 333 -9.00 3.39 -0.34
CA HIS A 333 -8.34 4.50 -1.02
C HIS A 333 -9.28 5.70 -1.23
N ALA A 334 -10.51 5.48 -1.72
CA ALA A 334 -11.49 6.54 -1.96
C ALA A 334 -11.91 7.26 -0.66
N ILE A 335 -11.99 6.53 0.46
CA ILE A 335 -12.26 7.08 1.79
C ILE A 335 -11.06 7.89 2.28
N LEU A 336 -9.86 7.32 2.33
CA LEU A 336 -8.66 8.02 2.79
C LEU A 336 -8.35 9.28 1.96
N LYS A 337 -8.56 9.24 0.63
CA LYS A 337 -8.42 10.43 -0.22
C LYS A 337 -9.39 11.56 0.13
N LYS A 338 -10.56 11.26 0.72
CA LYS A 338 -11.55 12.26 1.18
C LYS A 338 -11.28 12.80 2.59
N PHE A 339 -10.47 12.11 3.39
CA PHE A 339 -9.98 12.56 4.71
C PHE A 339 -8.54 13.11 4.71
N LYS A 340 -7.88 13.06 3.55
CA LYS A 340 -6.62 13.75 3.21
C LYS A 340 -6.64 15.22 3.68
N ASN A 341 -5.43 15.76 3.89
CA ASN A 341 -5.15 17.10 4.41
C ASN A 341 -5.56 17.28 5.88
N ASN A 342 -5.34 16.22 6.67
CA ASN A 342 -5.37 16.23 8.13
C ASN A 342 -6.68 16.83 8.69
N ARG A 343 -7.82 16.29 8.23
CA ARG A 343 -9.18 16.64 8.72
C ARG A 343 -9.29 16.66 10.24
N HIS A 344 -8.55 15.77 10.89
CA HIS A 344 -8.15 15.85 12.29
C HIS A 344 -6.69 15.37 12.39
N GLU A 345 -5.94 15.79 13.41
CA GLU A 345 -4.57 15.29 13.62
C GLU A 345 -4.53 13.84 14.12
N HIS A 346 -5.63 13.38 14.73
CA HIS A 346 -5.85 12.00 15.17
C HIS A 346 -6.48 11.10 14.08
N MET A 347 -6.32 11.44 12.79
CA MET A 347 -6.77 10.63 11.66
C MET A 347 -5.64 10.41 10.64
N ILE A 348 -5.48 9.17 10.14
CA ILE A 348 -4.41 8.86 9.20
C ILE A 348 -4.64 9.54 7.83
N SER A 349 -3.60 10.20 7.32
CA SER A 349 -3.63 10.94 6.06
C SER A 349 -2.79 10.19 5.02
N ILE A 350 -3.40 9.83 3.89
CA ILE A 350 -2.71 9.04 2.85
C ILE A 350 -1.73 9.89 2.05
N LEU A 351 -0.50 9.37 1.85
CA LEU A 351 0.52 10.04 1.05
C LEU A 351 0.24 9.85 -0.44
N THR A 352 0.04 8.60 -0.88
CA THR A 352 -0.42 8.27 -2.24
C THR A 352 -0.92 6.82 -2.31
N ALA A 353 -1.51 6.43 -3.44
CA ALA A 353 -1.82 5.05 -3.76
C ALA A 353 -1.27 4.63 -5.12
N TYR A 354 -0.92 3.35 -5.26
CA TYR A 354 -0.56 2.75 -6.55
C TYR A 354 -1.20 1.37 -6.72
N ILE A 355 -1.32 0.92 -7.96
CA ILE A 355 -1.82 -0.41 -8.31
C ILE A 355 -0.67 -1.13 -9.02
N HIS A 356 -0.12 -2.19 -8.42
CA HIS A 356 0.93 -3.01 -9.03
C HIS A 356 0.37 -4.39 -9.31
N ASN A 357 0.42 -4.82 -10.58
CA ASN A 357 -0.09 -6.12 -11.04
C ASN A 357 -1.56 -6.40 -10.66
N GLY A 358 -2.37 -5.34 -10.58
CA GLY A 358 -3.78 -5.40 -10.17
C GLY A 358 -4.02 -5.28 -8.66
N ILE A 359 -2.97 -5.38 -7.83
CA ILE A 359 -3.06 -5.28 -6.37
C ILE A 359 -2.91 -3.81 -5.96
N TYR A 360 -3.83 -3.33 -5.10
CA TYR A 360 -3.77 -1.98 -4.54
C TYR A 360 -2.76 -1.88 -3.40
N HIS A 361 -2.03 -0.77 -3.38
CA HIS A 361 -1.04 -0.44 -2.37
C HIS A 361 -1.26 1.01 -1.92
N LEU A 362 -1.29 1.25 -0.62
CA LEU A 362 -1.41 2.58 -0.02
C LEU A 362 -0.09 2.95 0.65
N ILE A 363 0.49 4.12 0.33
CA ILE A 363 1.66 4.65 1.02
C ILE A 363 1.19 5.60 2.12
N LEU A 364 1.64 5.35 3.34
CA LEU A 364 1.22 6.01 4.59
C LEU A 364 2.46 6.49 5.38
N PRO A 365 2.33 7.49 6.27
CA PRO A 365 3.39 7.81 7.23
C PRO A 365 3.68 6.61 8.14
N ARG A 366 4.96 6.31 8.39
CA ARG A 366 5.38 5.24 9.32
C ARG A 366 5.04 5.65 10.77
N ALA A 367 4.23 4.86 11.46
CA ALA A 367 4.04 4.94 12.91
C ALA A 367 5.14 4.14 13.63
N LEU A 368 5.43 4.44 14.90
CA LEU A 368 6.40 3.63 15.67
C LEU A 368 5.79 2.27 16.06
N ALA A 369 4.55 2.31 16.55
CA ALA A 369 3.74 1.16 16.95
C ALA A 369 2.24 1.47 16.71
N ASP A 370 1.36 0.51 16.97
CA ASP A 370 -0.05 0.81 17.29
C ASP A 370 -0.24 0.96 18.81
N LEU A 371 -1.48 1.15 19.28
CA LEU A 371 -1.77 1.38 20.70
C LEU A 371 -1.64 0.11 21.55
N HIS A 372 -1.88 -1.08 20.98
CA HIS A 372 -1.65 -2.35 21.65
C HIS A 372 -0.14 -2.55 21.89
N ASP A 373 0.67 -2.41 20.84
CA ASP A 373 2.12 -2.57 20.93
C ASP A 373 2.79 -1.38 21.65
N TYR A 374 2.16 -0.19 21.69
CA TYR A 374 2.56 0.88 22.60
C TYR A 374 2.39 0.46 24.06
N TRP A 375 1.22 -0.06 24.45
CA TRP A 375 0.97 -0.55 25.81
C TRP A 375 1.83 -1.75 26.19
N LYS A 376 2.22 -2.59 25.23
CA LYS A 376 2.89 -3.88 25.46
C LYS A 376 4.41 -3.84 25.36
N GLU A 377 4.97 -3.10 24.41
CA GLU A 377 6.40 -3.11 24.08
C GLU A 377 7.07 -1.75 24.26
N VAL A 378 6.38 -0.64 23.93
CA VAL A 378 6.99 0.72 23.99
C VAL A 378 6.94 1.30 25.40
N ASN A 379 5.84 1.09 26.13
CA ASN A 379 5.63 1.61 27.48
C ASN A 379 4.85 0.60 28.35
N PRO A 380 5.42 -0.58 28.66
CA PRO A 380 4.73 -1.66 29.40
C PRO A 380 4.39 -1.33 30.86
N SER A 381 4.99 -0.29 31.42
CA SER A 381 4.77 0.13 32.81
C SER A 381 4.98 1.65 32.90
N PRO A 382 3.91 2.48 32.81
CA PRO A 382 4.05 3.92 32.97
C PRO A 382 4.61 4.24 34.37
N LEU A 383 5.54 5.20 34.44
CA LEU A 383 6.20 5.55 35.68
C LEU A 383 5.24 6.24 36.64
N GLU A 384 5.16 5.78 37.89
CA GLU A 384 4.29 6.34 38.93
C GLU A 384 4.57 7.83 39.19
N ALA A 385 5.84 8.24 39.17
CA ALA A 385 6.25 9.64 39.28
C ALA A 385 5.78 10.54 38.10
N GLU A 386 5.34 9.93 37.00
CA GLU A 386 4.82 10.58 35.79
C GLU A 386 3.31 10.32 35.62
N ALA A 387 2.62 9.78 36.64
CA ALA A 387 1.22 9.34 36.52
C ALA A 387 0.27 10.49 36.13
N ASP A 388 0.36 11.66 36.76
CA ASP A 388 -0.51 12.81 36.48
C ASP A 388 -0.33 13.35 35.05
N GLY A 389 0.91 13.56 34.61
CA GLY A 389 1.19 14.00 33.24
C GLY A 389 0.81 12.94 32.20
N THR A 390 0.89 11.65 32.56
CA THR A 390 0.45 10.55 31.69
C THR A 390 -1.08 10.45 31.65
N LEU A 391 -1.78 10.79 32.73
CA LEU A 391 -3.24 10.92 32.76
C LEU A 391 -3.71 12.12 31.94
N ALA A 392 -3.03 13.27 32.05
CA ALA A 392 -3.31 14.47 31.28
C ALA A 392 -3.10 14.24 29.77
N TRP A 393 -2.01 13.53 29.42
CA TRP A 393 -1.77 13.06 28.05
C TRP A 393 -2.85 12.09 27.57
N LEU A 394 -3.17 11.03 28.35
CA LEU A 394 -4.22 10.06 28.03
C LEU A 394 -5.56 10.76 27.77
N ALA A 395 -5.96 11.68 28.64
CA ALA A 395 -7.18 12.46 28.49
C ALA A 395 -7.21 13.30 27.21
N ALA A 396 -6.08 13.93 26.86
CA ALA A 396 -5.93 14.67 25.61
C ALA A 396 -6.03 13.75 24.38
N GLN A 397 -5.34 12.59 24.39
CA GLN A 397 -5.41 11.62 23.30
C GLN A 397 -6.82 11.05 23.15
N CYS A 398 -7.49 10.71 24.26
CA CYS A 398 -8.87 10.23 24.26
C CYS A 398 -9.82 11.25 23.61
N GLN A 399 -9.78 12.52 24.03
CA GLN A 399 -10.57 13.58 23.40
C GLN A 399 -10.26 13.70 21.90
N GLY A 400 -8.99 13.79 21.52
CA GLY A 400 -8.60 13.93 20.11
C GLY A 400 -9.02 12.76 19.21
N LEU A 401 -9.05 11.53 19.74
CA LEU A 401 -9.57 10.36 19.05
C LEU A 401 -11.08 10.46 18.79
N VAL A 402 -11.89 10.89 19.78
CA VAL A 402 -13.34 11.06 19.58
C VAL A 402 -13.68 12.28 18.73
N GLU A 403 -12.89 13.34 18.78
CA GLU A 403 -12.99 14.49 17.86
C GLU A 403 -12.76 14.05 16.40
N GLY A 404 -11.70 13.29 16.13
CA GLY A 404 -11.43 12.70 14.82
C GLY A 404 -12.53 11.73 14.36
N LEU A 405 -13.03 10.88 15.26
CA LEU A 405 -14.18 10.02 14.97
C LEU A 405 -15.45 10.82 14.66
N SER A 406 -15.65 11.98 15.28
CA SER A 406 -16.79 12.86 15.00
C SER A 406 -16.79 13.39 13.56
N CYS A 407 -15.61 13.61 12.96
CA CYS A 407 -15.44 13.99 11.56
C CYS A 407 -15.85 12.87 10.57
N ILE A 408 -15.79 11.61 11.01
CA ILE A 408 -16.34 10.47 10.28
C ILE A 408 -17.86 10.42 10.49
N HIS A 409 -18.33 10.48 11.75
CA HIS A 409 -19.74 10.32 12.11
C HIS A 409 -20.67 11.35 11.46
N ARG A 410 -20.24 12.60 11.29
CA ARG A 410 -21.03 13.66 10.65
C ARG A 410 -20.21 14.34 9.54
N TYR A 411 -20.16 13.68 8.39
CA TYR A 411 -19.38 14.12 7.22
C TYR A 411 -20.23 15.01 6.29
N GLU A 412 -19.75 16.21 5.96
CA GLU A 412 -20.42 17.16 5.07
C GLU A 412 -19.58 17.47 3.81
N THR A 413 -20.20 17.44 2.63
CA THR A 413 -19.52 17.72 1.35
C THR A 413 -20.45 18.26 0.27
N ALA A 414 -19.90 19.04 -0.67
CA ALA A 414 -20.59 19.50 -1.87
C ALA A 414 -20.55 18.48 -3.03
N SER A 415 -19.64 17.49 -3.00
CA SER A 415 -19.49 16.50 -4.09
C SER A 415 -19.26 15.06 -3.59
N PHE A 416 -19.99 14.12 -4.19
CA PHE A 416 -20.15 12.75 -3.68
C PHE A 416 -20.09 11.67 -4.78
N GLU A 417 -19.06 11.70 -5.63
CA GLU A 417 -18.99 10.77 -6.78
C GLU A 417 -18.48 9.35 -6.45
N CYS A 418 -17.92 9.10 -5.26
CA CYS A 418 -17.10 7.88 -5.05
C CYS A 418 -17.23 7.20 -3.65
N LEU A 419 -18.06 7.70 -2.74
CA LEU A 419 -18.10 7.22 -1.33
C LEU A 419 -19.25 6.28 -0.97
N LEU A 420 -20.22 6.04 -1.87
CA LEU A 420 -21.34 5.12 -1.62
C LEU A 420 -21.30 3.91 -2.55
N ASN A 421 -21.80 2.80 -2.03
CA ASN A 421 -22.18 1.61 -2.81
C ASN A 421 -23.20 2.02 -3.90
N PRO A 422 -23.11 1.52 -5.16
CA PRO A 422 -23.91 2.03 -6.29
C PRO A 422 -25.44 2.02 -6.08
N ASP A 423 -25.97 1.11 -5.25
CA ASP A 423 -27.39 1.05 -4.92
C ASP A 423 -27.91 2.31 -4.19
N SER A 424 -27.06 3.02 -3.44
CA SER A 424 -27.46 4.19 -2.66
C SER A 424 -27.51 5.48 -3.50
N PHE A 425 -26.84 5.52 -4.67
CA PHE A 425 -26.89 6.67 -5.60
C PHE A 425 -28.31 7.00 -6.06
N LYS A 426 -29.17 5.97 -6.20
CA LYS A 426 -30.56 6.11 -6.64
C LYS A 426 -31.40 6.99 -5.72
N ILE A 427 -31.07 7.02 -4.42
CA ILE A 427 -31.81 7.80 -3.41
C ILE A 427 -31.38 9.27 -3.43
N ALA A 428 -30.07 9.55 -3.51
CA ALA A 428 -29.54 10.91 -3.47
C ALA A 428 -30.03 11.79 -4.64
N ASN A 429 -30.20 11.21 -5.84
CA ASN A 429 -30.72 11.94 -6.99
C ASN A 429 -32.24 12.23 -6.90
N GLN A 430 -33.02 11.42 -6.16
CA GLN A 430 -34.44 11.70 -5.91
C GLN A 430 -34.65 12.87 -4.94
N SER A 431 -33.67 13.17 -4.07
CA SER A 431 -33.70 14.36 -3.23
C SER A 431 -33.33 15.65 -3.97
N ARG A 432 -32.73 15.56 -5.18
CA ARG A 432 -32.30 16.72 -5.98
C ARG A 432 -33.38 17.30 -6.90
N SER A 433 -34.49 16.60 -7.15
CA SER A 433 -35.51 17.03 -8.12
C SER A 433 -36.58 17.98 -7.58
N ASN A 434 -36.59 18.28 -6.27
CA ASN A 434 -37.76 18.85 -5.58
C ASN A 434 -37.52 20.20 -4.87
N VAL A 435 -36.36 20.85 -5.07
CA VAL A 435 -36.07 22.17 -4.48
C VAL A 435 -35.35 23.06 -5.49
N GLU A 436 -36.05 24.09 -5.97
CA GLU A 436 -35.41 25.22 -6.66
C GLU A 436 -34.85 26.18 -5.61
N GLY A 437 -33.53 26.29 -5.51
CA GLY A 437 -32.88 27.15 -4.50
C GLY A 437 -31.37 27.26 -4.70
N ASN A 438 -30.91 28.45 -5.09
CA ASN A 438 -29.53 28.68 -5.52
C ASN A 438 -28.57 28.88 -4.32
N SER A 439 -28.26 27.79 -3.62
CA SER A 439 -27.29 27.76 -2.51
C SER A 439 -26.41 26.51 -2.58
N GLU A 440 -25.17 26.57 -2.07
CA GLU A 440 -24.26 25.43 -2.01
C GLU A 440 -24.72 24.40 -0.97
N GLN A 441 -25.71 23.59 -1.35
CA GLN A 441 -26.38 22.66 -0.45
C GLN A 441 -25.46 21.47 -0.11
N LYS A 442 -24.65 21.62 0.94
CA LYS A 442 -23.77 20.58 1.47
C LYS A 442 -24.59 19.35 1.84
N LEU A 443 -24.29 18.22 1.21
CA LEU A 443 -24.87 16.93 1.55
C LEU A 443 -24.21 16.42 2.83
N ARG A 444 -25.03 16.17 3.86
CA ARG A 444 -24.60 15.60 5.13
C ARG A 444 -24.80 14.08 5.13
N PHE A 445 -23.75 13.37 5.52
CA PHE A 445 -23.72 11.92 5.61
C PHE A 445 -23.40 11.47 7.04
N PHE A 446 -23.93 10.31 7.39
CA PHE A 446 -23.65 9.60 8.61
C PHE A 446 -22.58 8.56 8.31
N GLY A 447 -21.43 8.67 8.96
CA GLY A 447 -20.31 7.74 8.83
C GLY A 447 -20.19 6.79 10.02
N ARG A 448 -19.49 5.68 9.80
CA ARG A 448 -19.11 4.68 10.82
C ARG A 448 -17.74 4.13 10.46
N HIS A 449 -16.78 4.12 11.38
CA HIS A 449 -15.45 3.55 11.16
C HIS A 449 -15.52 2.02 11.08
N GLY A 450 -16.18 1.40 12.07
CA GLY A 450 -16.63 0.01 12.05
C GLY A 450 -15.65 -1.05 12.53
N ASP A 451 -14.41 -0.66 12.84
CA ASP A 451 -13.37 -1.49 13.46
C ASP A 451 -12.44 -0.62 14.33
N ILE A 452 -12.98 0.12 15.31
CA ILE A 452 -12.13 0.82 16.31
C ILE A 452 -11.65 -0.21 17.33
N LYS A 453 -10.34 -0.20 17.60
CA LYS A 453 -9.61 -1.10 18.51
C LYS A 453 -8.15 -0.60 18.62
N PRO A 454 -7.36 -1.01 19.63
CA PRO A 454 -6.00 -0.50 19.83
C PRO A 454 -5.07 -0.77 18.63
N GLU A 455 -5.19 -1.92 17.95
CA GLU A 455 -4.35 -2.25 16.78
C GLU A 455 -4.64 -1.38 15.55
N ASN A 456 -5.76 -0.65 15.56
CA ASN A 456 -6.15 0.31 14.51
C ASN A 456 -5.96 1.77 14.96
N ILE A 457 -5.23 2.01 16.07
CA ILE A 457 -4.87 3.35 16.56
C ILE A 457 -3.34 3.42 16.59
N LEU A 458 -2.75 4.22 15.69
CA LEU A 458 -1.31 4.30 15.47
C LEU A 458 -0.64 5.31 16.41
N TYR A 459 0.49 4.92 17.02
CA TYR A 459 1.31 5.79 17.88
C TYR A 459 2.48 6.42 17.10
N TYR A 460 2.55 7.75 17.13
CA TYR A 460 3.65 8.55 16.61
C TYR A 460 4.35 9.25 17.79
N PRO A 461 5.63 8.97 18.09
CA PRO A 461 6.35 9.64 19.18
C PRO A 461 6.47 11.14 18.91
N ASP A 462 6.65 11.93 19.97
CA ASP A 462 7.01 13.34 19.82
C ASP A 462 8.49 13.52 19.46
N ASN A 463 8.80 14.61 18.77
CA ASN A 463 10.15 14.95 18.29
C ASN A 463 11.17 15.10 19.43
N ASN A 464 10.71 15.40 20.65
CA ASN A 464 11.57 15.54 21.84
C ASN A 464 11.95 14.19 22.47
N GLY A 465 11.53 13.05 21.90
CA GLY A 465 11.86 11.70 22.38
C GLY A 465 11.02 11.21 23.58
N GLY A 466 10.03 11.99 24.02
CA GLY A 466 9.11 11.60 25.08
C GLY A 466 8.09 10.54 24.64
N LEU A 467 7.65 9.70 25.60
CA LEU A 467 6.63 8.66 25.37
C LEU A 467 5.19 9.21 25.25
N ARG A 468 5.00 10.52 25.38
CA ARG A 468 3.71 11.23 25.25
C ARG A 468 3.44 11.67 23.81
N GLY A 469 3.53 10.73 22.87
CA GLY A 469 3.29 10.96 21.43
C GLY A 469 1.83 11.18 21.04
N ARG A 470 1.52 11.18 19.74
CA ARG A 470 0.16 11.36 19.19
C ARG A 470 -0.43 10.05 18.68
N LEU A 471 -1.67 9.76 19.08
CA LEU A 471 -2.47 8.61 18.65
C LEU A 471 -3.34 8.95 17.43
N VAL A 472 -3.45 8.03 16.46
CA VAL A 472 -4.04 8.31 15.14
C VAL A 472 -4.92 7.15 14.65
N ILE A 473 -6.21 7.39 14.41
CA ILE A 473 -7.14 6.37 13.87
C ILE A 473 -6.72 5.95 12.46
N ALA A 474 -6.67 4.64 12.22
CA ALA A 474 -6.28 3.99 10.98
C ALA A 474 -7.16 2.76 10.65
N ASP A 475 -6.85 2.10 9.51
CA ASP A 475 -7.61 1.03 8.85
C ASP A 475 -9.08 1.36 8.50
N PHE A 476 -9.23 2.20 7.49
CA PHE A 476 -10.52 2.61 6.94
C PHE A 476 -11.16 1.54 6.02
N GLY A 477 -10.61 0.32 5.96
CA GLY A 477 -11.15 -0.79 5.15
C GLY A 477 -12.59 -1.18 5.50
N CYS A 478 -13.02 -0.84 6.71
CA CYS A 478 -14.35 -1.12 7.28
C CYS A 478 -15.32 0.06 7.17
N THR A 479 -14.83 1.25 6.80
CA THR A 479 -15.57 2.51 6.98
C THR A 479 -16.73 2.64 6.00
N GLU A 480 -17.88 3.11 6.49
CA GLU A 480 -19.12 3.20 5.73
C GLU A 480 -19.78 4.57 5.88
N PHE A 481 -20.36 5.08 4.78
CA PHE A 481 -21.14 6.32 4.77
C PHE A 481 -22.58 6.08 4.33
N SER A 482 -23.47 6.98 4.72
CA SER A 482 -24.91 6.85 4.51
C SER A 482 -25.62 8.19 4.44
N THR A 483 -26.74 8.26 3.71
CA THR A 483 -27.69 9.39 3.78
C THR A 483 -28.64 9.29 4.99
N LYS A 484 -28.63 8.19 5.74
CA LYS A 484 -29.40 7.97 6.98
C LYS A 484 -28.56 7.25 8.04
N GLU A 485 -28.70 7.65 9.31
CA GLU A 485 -27.91 7.07 10.41
C GLU A 485 -28.14 5.55 10.58
N GLU A 486 -29.33 5.06 10.23
CA GLU A 486 -29.69 3.64 10.21
C GLU A 486 -29.66 3.05 8.78
N ILE A 487 -28.99 1.90 8.60
CA ILE A 487 -29.09 1.08 7.38
C ILE A 487 -29.18 -0.41 7.72
N ASN A 488 -30.09 -1.08 7.03
CA ASN A 488 -30.29 -2.52 7.03
C ASN A 488 -29.03 -3.32 6.65
N ARG A 489 -28.61 -4.26 7.52
CA ARG A 489 -27.43 -5.11 7.33
C ARG A 489 -27.52 -6.02 6.10
N LYS A 490 -28.73 -6.36 5.63
CA LYS A 490 -28.96 -7.16 4.41
C LYS A 490 -28.41 -6.48 3.14
N LYS A 491 -28.05 -5.18 3.20
CA LYS A 491 -27.36 -4.42 2.13
C LYS A 491 -25.85 -4.22 2.36
N ARG A 492 -25.28 -4.70 3.49
CA ARG A 492 -23.87 -4.52 3.87
C ARG A 492 -23.11 -5.84 3.82
N LYS A 493 -22.00 -5.87 3.08
CA LYS A 493 -21.12 -7.05 2.97
C LYS A 493 -20.14 -7.11 4.14
N SER A 494 -20.19 -8.19 4.93
CA SER A 494 -19.25 -8.58 5.99
C SER A 494 -18.80 -7.48 6.98
N VAL A 495 -19.39 -7.46 8.18
CA VAL A 495 -18.79 -6.78 9.35
C VAL A 495 -17.51 -7.56 9.76
N PRO A 496 -16.42 -6.90 10.21
CA PRO A 496 -15.19 -7.55 10.67
C PRO A 496 -15.39 -8.54 11.82
N ILE A 497 -14.37 -9.38 12.04
CA ILE A 497 -14.36 -10.43 13.08
C ILE A 497 -13.38 -10.08 14.22
N SER A 498 -13.29 -8.79 14.57
CA SER A 498 -12.60 -8.31 15.78
C SER A 498 -13.48 -8.67 16.99
N ALA A 499 -13.25 -9.85 17.57
CA ALA A 499 -14.21 -10.50 18.47
C ALA A 499 -14.40 -9.78 19.82
N THR A 500 -13.34 -9.16 20.34
CA THR A 500 -13.29 -8.56 21.68
C THR A 500 -14.13 -7.29 21.78
N TYR A 501 -13.81 -6.28 20.96
CA TYR A 501 -14.34 -4.91 21.07
C TYR A 501 -15.76 -4.74 20.52
N ARG A 502 -16.23 -5.66 19.66
CA ARG A 502 -17.50 -5.57 18.92
C ARG A 502 -18.69 -5.17 19.82
N ALA A 503 -19.59 -4.36 19.28
CA ALA A 503 -20.79 -3.94 20.00
C ALA A 503 -21.94 -4.98 19.88
N PRO A 504 -22.78 -5.17 20.91
CA PRO A 504 -23.75 -6.27 21.02
C PRO A 504 -24.79 -6.33 19.89
N GLU A 505 -25.17 -5.19 19.31
CA GLU A 505 -26.09 -5.10 18.17
C GLU A 505 -25.64 -5.92 16.94
N ILE A 506 -24.35 -6.30 16.85
CA ILE A 506 -23.84 -7.24 15.84
C ILE A 506 -24.47 -8.64 15.94
N HIS A 507 -25.07 -9.00 17.08
CA HIS A 507 -25.80 -10.26 17.30
C HIS A 507 -27.30 -10.04 17.57
N LEU A 508 -27.71 -8.86 18.06
CA LEU A 508 -29.10 -8.56 18.40
C LEU A 508 -29.91 -7.95 17.24
N SER A 509 -29.29 -7.08 16.44
CA SER A 509 -30.00 -6.15 15.56
C SER A 509 -29.67 -6.41 14.08
N PRO A 510 -30.43 -7.28 13.38
CA PRO A 510 -30.16 -7.59 11.97
C PRO A 510 -30.43 -6.42 11.01
N ASP A 511 -31.13 -5.36 11.43
CA ASP A 511 -31.67 -4.36 10.51
C ASP A 511 -31.14 -2.91 10.73
N ALA A 512 -30.23 -2.66 11.69
CA ALA A 512 -29.46 -1.41 11.78
C ALA A 512 -28.15 -1.55 12.58
N ILE A 513 -27.05 -0.98 12.08
CA ILE A 513 -25.82 -0.68 12.84
C ILE A 513 -25.43 0.78 12.51
N THR A 514 -25.28 1.63 13.51
CA THR A 514 -25.07 3.09 13.35
C THR A 514 -23.68 3.52 13.81
N SER A 515 -23.45 4.82 13.91
CA SER A 515 -22.33 5.48 14.60
C SER A 515 -22.17 5.04 16.08
N SER A 516 -23.25 4.60 16.76
CA SER A 516 -23.20 4.13 18.15
C SER A 516 -22.34 2.87 18.34
N TYR A 517 -22.14 2.08 17.28
CA TYR A 517 -21.21 0.94 17.26
C TYR A 517 -19.79 1.38 17.58
N ASP A 518 -19.33 2.46 16.97
CA ASP A 518 -17.97 2.96 17.17
C ASP A 518 -17.79 3.52 18.59
N MET A 519 -18.85 4.11 19.17
CA MET A 519 -18.84 4.63 20.53
C MET A 519 -18.71 3.52 21.58
N TRP A 520 -19.31 2.36 21.36
CA TRP A 520 -19.06 1.17 22.20
C TRP A 520 -17.62 0.69 22.09
N THR A 521 -17.11 0.48 20.86
CA THR A 521 -15.73 0.01 20.65
C THR A 521 -14.71 0.99 21.23
N LEU A 522 -14.98 2.30 21.18
CA LEU A 522 -14.13 3.33 21.77
C LEU A 522 -14.20 3.32 23.31
N GLY A 523 -15.37 3.06 23.90
CA GLY A 523 -15.51 2.88 25.36
C GLY A 523 -14.73 1.68 25.88
N CYS A 524 -14.68 0.57 25.11
CA CYS A 524 -13.80 -0.57 25.40
C CYS A 524 -12.32 -0.17 25.40
N VAL A 525 -11.87 0.58 24.38
CA VAL A 525 -10.49 1.08 24.27
C VAL A 525 -10.14 2.03 25.42
N TYR A 526 -11.03 2.95 25.78
CA TYR A 526 -10.80 3.88 26.89
C TYR A 526 -10.67 3.17 28.25
N LEU A 527 -11.48 2.12 28.49
CA LEU A 527 -11.37 1.34 29.72
C LEU A 527 -10.01 0.63 29.81
N GLU A 528 -9.53 0.04 28.73
CA GLU A 528 -8.20 -0.58 28.69
C GLU A 528 -7.07 0.45 28.74
N PHE A 529 -7.26 1.66 28.21
CA PHE A 529 -6.28 2.75 28.33
C PHE A 529 -6.13 3.22 29.78
N LEU A 530 -7.25 3.38 30.50
CA LEU A 530 -7.23 3.66 31.95
C LEU A 530 -6.66 2.50 32.76
N THR A 531 -6.91 1.26 32.33
CA THR A 531 -6.32 0.05 32.94
C THR A 531 -4.79 0.04 32.78
N TRP A 532 -4.29 0.36 31.59
CA TRP A 532 -2.86 0.51 31.31
C TRP A 532 -2.24 1.65 32.11
N TRP A 533 -2.92 2.80 32.21
CA TRP A 533 -2.43 3.92 33.02
C TRP A 533 -2.31 3.55 34.50
N PHE A 534 -3.26 2.77 35.02
CA PHE A 534 -3.30 2.38 36.44
C PHE A 534 -2.30 1.26 36.81
N GLY A 535 -2.01 0.32 35.90
CA GLY A 535 -1.19 -0.86 36.23
C GLY A 535 -0.38 -1.48 35.07
N GLY A 536 -0.14 -0.72 34.00
CA GLY A 536 0.65 -1.14 32.84
C GLY A 536 0.03 -2.28 32.03
N TRP A 537 0.87 -2.93 31.20
CA TRP A 537 0.45 -4.05 30.36
C TRP A 537 -0.17 -5.20 31.18
N THR A 538 0.42 -5.50 32.34
CA THR A 538 0.01 -6.63 33.19
C THR A 538 -1.45 -6.53 33.62
N PHE A 539 -1.95 -5.33 33.94
CA PHE A 539 -3.35 -5.13 34.30
C PHE A 539 -4.29 -5.25 33.09
N VAL A 540 -3.86 -4.85 31.89
CA VAL A 540 -4.64 -5.04 30.65
C VAL A 540 -4.75 -6.53 30.31
N GLU A 541 -3.64 -7.27 30.41
CA GLU A 541 -3.60 -8.72 30.18
C GLU A 541 -4.42 -9.48 31.22
N GLU A 542 -4.32 -9.10 32.51
CA GLU A 542 -5.16 -9.69 33.56
C GLU A 542 -6.65 -9.42 33.31
N PHE A 543 -7.03 -8.17 33.03
CA PHE A 543 -8.43 -7.81 32.75
C PHE A 543 -8.97 -8.56 31.51
N ALA A 544 -8.20 -8.68 30.44
CA ALA A 544 -8.57 -9.50 29.28
C ALA A 544 -8.72 -11.00 29.63
N GLY A 545 -7.88 -11.51 30.54
CA GLY A 545 -8.00 -12.85 31.12
C GLY A 545 -9.27 -13.03 31.95
N GLN A 546 -9.58 -12.08 32.84
CA GLN A 546 -10.78 -12.05 33.67
C GLN A 546 -12.07 -12.00 32.82
N ARG A 547 -12.10 -11.23 31.73
CA ARG A 547 -13.25 -11.15 30.80
C ARG A 547 -13.54 -12.46 30.04
N LYS A 548 -12.63 -13.44 30.04
CA LYS A 548 -12.66 -14.64 29.18
C LYS A 548 -13.66 -15.70 29.65
N GLU A 549 -14.95 -15.41 29.55
CA GLU A 549 -16.07 -16.29 29.92
C GLU A 549 -16.45 -17.26 28.79
N LEU A 550 -17.23 -18.32 29.10
CA LEU A 550 -17.88 -19.14 28.07
C LEU A 550 -18.97 -18.34 27.35
N ASP A 551 -19.09 -18.51 26.03
CA ASP A 551 -20.04 -17.77 25.19
C ASP A 551 -21.09 -18.73 24.57
N PRO A 552 -22.28 -18.87 25.18
CA PRO A 552 -23.31 -19.83 24.74
C PRO A 552 -23.78 -19.63 23.29
N TYR A 553 -23.57 -18.43 22.71
CA TYR A 553 -23.94 -18.14 21.33
C TYR A 553 -23.07 -18.90 20.31
N TRP A 554 -21.84 -19.30 20.67
CA TRP A 554 -20.92 -20.01 19.77
C TRP A 554 -21.03 -21.54 19.89
N TYR A 555 -21.60 -22.04 20.98
CA TYR A 555 -21.88 -23.46 21.23
C TYR A 555 -22.72 -24.14 20.12
N GLY A 556 -23.48 -23.35 19.34
CA GLY A 556 -24.28 -23.84 18.22
C GLY A 556 -23.58 -23.88 16.84
N ARG A 557 -22.27 -23.61 16.75
CA ARG A 557 -21.51 -23.63 15.48
C ARG A 557 -20.33 -24.61 15.43
N SER A 558 -20.04 -25.22 16.57
CA SER A 558 -18.88 -26.09 16.81
C SER A 558 -19.13 -26.85 18.11
N ASN A 559 -18.85 -28.15 18.15
CA ASN A 559 -19.12 -29.01 19.32
C ASN A 559 -18.15 -28.79 20.50
N GLU A 560 -17.61 -27.58 20.65
CA GLU A 560 -16.61 -27.20 21.64
C GLU A 560 -17.04 -25.92 22.38
N SER A 561 -16.62 -25.80 23.63
CA SER A 561 -17.04 -24.75 24.56
C SER A 561 -16.19 -23.48 24.40
N PHE A 562 -16.43 -22.72 23.32
CA PHE A 562 -15.71 -21.49 23.03
C PHE A 562 -15.85 -20.44 24.15
N ARG A 563 -14.71 -19.94 24.62
CA ARG A 563 -14.60 -18.78 25.54
C ARG A 563 -14.32 -17.51 24.77
N THR A 564 -15.02 -16.41 25.09
CA THR A 564 -14.79 -15.09 24.52
C THR A 564 -14.48 -14.07 25.60
N ASP A 565 -13.57 -13.16 25.28
CA ASP A 565 -13.05 -12.03 26.07
C ASP A 565 -13.87 -10.74 25.85
N SER A 566 -14.96 -10.80 25.07
CA SER A 566 -15.78 -9.63 24.74
C SER A 566 -16.44 -8.99 25.96
N PHE A 567 -16.61 -7.67 25.94
CA PHE A 567 -17.11 -6.89 27.08
C PHE A 567 -18.58 -7.17 27.45
N PHE A 568 -19.34 -7.80 26.54
CA PHE A 568 -20.72 -8.25 26.75
C PHE A 568 -20.85 -9.78 26.63
N ARG A 569 -21.98 -10.30 27.11
CA ARG A 569 -22.47 -11.65 26.84
C ARG A 569 -23.90 -11.62 26.27
N ILE A 570 -24.26 -12.61 25.47
CA ILE A 570 -25.64 -12.81 24.99
C ILE A 570 -26.44 -13.58 26.05
N ILE A 571 -27.63 -13.09 26.35
CA ILE A 571 -28.58 -13.72 27.28
C ILE A 571 -29.95 -13.86 26.60
N LYS A 572 -30.90 -14.52 27.28
CA LYS A 572 -32.30 -14.59 26.87
C LYS A 572 -33.13 -13.58 27.66
N ASP A 573 -34.07 -12.90 26.99
CA ASP A 573 -35.13 -12.16 27.68
C ASP A 573 -36.23 -13.12 28.19
N GLU A 574 -37.18 -12.60 28.95
CA GLU A 574 -38.33 -13.35 29.49
C GLU A 574 -39.21 -14.01 28.41
N LYS A 575 -39.08 -13.56 27.15
CA LYS A 575 -39.84 -14.01 25.99
C LYS A 575 -39.03 -14.97 25.11
N GLY A 576 -37.81 -15.34 25.52
CA GLY A 576 -36.91 -16.24 24.80
C GLY A 576 -36.16 -15.61 23.61
N ASN A 577 -36.25 -14.30 23.41
CA ASN A 577 -35.45 -13.57 22.41
C ASN A 577 -33.99 -13.45 22.87
N ASN A 578 -33.08 -13.21 21.93
CA ASN A 578 -31.71 -12.84 22.29
C ASN A 578 -31.68 -11.37 22.71
N THR A 579 -31.08 -11.10 23.88
CA THR A 579 -30.63 -9.76 24.28
C THR A 579 -29.18 -9.85 24.78
N ALA A 580 -28.59 -8.75 25.26
CA ALA A 580 -27.22 -8.74 25.77
C ALA A 580 -27.13 -7.94 27.07
N GLU A 581 -26.05 -8.18 27.81
CA GLU A 581 -25.61 -7.32 28.90
C GLU A 581 -24.08 -7.20 28.91
N VAL A 582 -23.57 -6.07 29.41
CA VAL A 582 -22.17 -5.97 29.85
C VAL A 582 -21.92 -7.04 30.91
N LYS A 583 -20.84 -7.82 30.76
CA LYS A 583 -20.49 -8.90 31.69
C LYS A 583 -20.32 -8.36 33.11
N LYS A 584 -20.66 -9.19 34.12
CA LYS A 584 -20.53 -8.79 35.54
C LYS A 584 -19.10 -8.34 35.85
N VAL A 585 -18.10 -9.12 35.41
CA VAL A 585 -16.68 -8.81 35.61
C VAL A 585 -16.25 -7.45 35.05
N VAL A 586 -16.83 -6.99 33.93
CA VAL A 586 -16.53 -5.65 33.38
C VAL A 586 -17.13 -4.54 34.24
N LYS A 587 -18.33 -4.75 34.80
CA LYS A 587 -18.95 -3.81 35.75
C LYS A 587 -18.14 -3.77 37.05
N ASP A 588 -17.89 -4.94 37.64
CA ASP A 588 -17.13 -5.11 38.89
C ASP A 588 -15.74 -4.45 38.80
N PHE A 589 -15.05 -4.63 37.67
CA PHE A 589 -13.73 -4.06 37.43
C PHE A 589 -13.75 -2.52 37.30
N MET A 590 -14.80 -1.93 36.70
CA MET A 590 -14.97 -0.47 36.71
C MET A 590 -15.24 0.07 38.12
N GLU A 591 -16.08 -0.60 38.93
CA GLU A 591 -16.27 -0.22 40.34
C GLU A 591 -14.97 -0.37 41.15
N GLN A 592 -14.17 -1.41 40.86
CA GLN A 592 -12.85 -1.61 41.49
C GLN A 592 -11.90 -0.46 41.15
N LEU A 593 -11.76 -0.09 39.88
CA LEU A 593 -10.94 1.06 39.47
C LEU A 593 -11.43 2.39 40.08
N ILE A 594 -12.76 2.62 40.14
CA ILE A 594 -13.35 3.76 40.86
C ILE A 594 -12.93 3.75 42.34
N SER A 595 -13.04 2.61 43.02
CA SER A 595 -12.73 2.50 44.45
C SER A 595 -11.24 2.71 44.77
N LEU A 596 -10.34 2.30 43.88
CA LEU A 596 -8.89 2.47 43.99
C LEU A 596 -8.44 3.89 43.63
N ASN A 597 -9.23 4.64 42.85
CA ASN A 597 -8.96 6.01 42.43
C ASN A 597 -9.93 7.01 43.08
N ASN A 598 -10.39 6.73 44.31
CA ASN A 598 -11.40 7.52 45.03
C ASN A 598 -10.99 8.98 45.33
N SER A 599 -9.69 9.30 45.22
CA SER A 599 -9.14 10.66 45.32
C SER A 599 -9.10 11.42 43.98
N ASN A 600 -9.23 10.73 42.84
CA ASN A 600 -9.08 11.29 41.51
C ASN A 600 -10.45 11.46 40.82
N GLU A 601 -10.99 12.69 40.89
CA GLU A 601 -12.32 13.03 40.36
C GLU A 601 -12.41 12.83 38.83
N PHE A 602 -11.32 13.09 38.08
CA PHE A 602 -11.28 12.87 36.64
C PHE A 602 -11.45 11.38 36.28
N VAL A 603 -10.73 10.49 36.98
CA VAL A 603 -10.81 9.04 36.72
C VAL A 603 -12.21 8.51 37.06
N GLN A 604 -12.83 9.01 38.14
CA GLN A 604 -14.20 8.64 38.52
C GLN A 604 -15.24 9.11 37.49
N ASP A 605 -15.16 10.37 37.06
CA ASP A 605 -16.02 10.90 35.99
C ASP A 605 -15.86 10.10 34.68
N PHE A 606 -14.62 9.80 34.28
CA PHE A 606 -14.34 9.14 33.00
C PHE A 606 -14.79 7.67 33.02
N LEU A 607 -14.56 6.94 34.11
CA LEU A 607 -15.11 5.59 34.30
C LEU A 607 -16.65 5.60 34.33
N SER A 608 -17.27 6.64 34.88
CA SER A 608 -18.74 6.81 34.87
C SER A 608 -19.27 7.08 33.46
N LEU A 609 -18.61 7.95 32.67
CA LEU A 609 -18.88 8.14 31.24
C LEU A 609 -18.78 6.83 30.45
N ILE A 610 -17.73 6.04 30.66
CA ILE A 610 -17.57 4.74 30.00
C ILE A 610 -18.73 3.79 30.39
N LYS A 611 -19.01 3.66 31.68
CA LYS A 611 -20.04 2.78 32.26
C LYS A 611 -21.48 3.15 31.85
N GLU A 612 -21.82 4.43 31.88
CA GLU A 612 -23.21 4.92 31.81
C GLU A 612 -23.58 5.58 30.49
N ARG A 613 -22.59 5.91 29.65
CA ARG A 613 -22.80 6.64 28.38
C ARG A 613 -22.24 5.90 27.15
N MET A 614 -21.23 5.04 27.32
CA MET A 614 -20.56 4.35 26.19
C MET A 614 -20.86 2.84 26.14
N LEU A 615 -20.66 2.11 27.23
CA LEU A 615 -20.87 0.65 27.31
C LEU A 615 -22.34 0.27 27.58
N ILE A 616 -23.29 0.98 26.96
CA ILE A 616 -24.72 0.68 27.06
C ILE A 616 -25.10 -0.38 26.01
N VAL A 617 -25.92 -1.36 26.41
CA VAL A 617 -26.65 -2.20 25.46
C VAL A 617 -27.87 -1.43 24.96
N GLU A 618 -27.87 -1.06 23.68
CA GLU A 618 -28.96 -0.26 23.10
C GLU A 618 -30.24 -1.10 22.95
N SER A 619 -31.33 -0.61 23.54
CA SER A 619 -32.68 -1.13 23.43
C SER A 619 -33.63 -0.04 22.96
N LEU A 620 -34.73 -0.46 22.32
CA LEU A 620 -35.86 0.41 22.04
C LEU A 620 -36.72 0.50 23.30
N LYS A 621 -37.04 1.72 23.72
CA LYS A 621 -38.06 2.01 24.73
C LYS A 621 -39.45 1.92 24.10
N GLU A 622 -40.48 1.93 24.96
CA GLU A 622 -41.89 1.89 24.56
C GLU A 622 -42.33 3.13 23.75
N ASP A 623 -41.66 4.27 23.92
CA ASP A 623 -41.85 5.51 23.14
C ASP A 623 -41.20 5.47 21.74
N GLY A 624 -40.54 4.37 21.38
CA GLY A 624 -39.80 4.20 20.12
C GLY A 624 -38.42 4.87 20.09
N THR A 625 -38.02 5.61 21.13
CA THR A 625 -36.66 6.13 21.28
C THR A 625 -35.71 5.02 21.74
N LYS A 626 -34.40 5.22 21.53
CA LYS A 626 -33.37 4.34 22.11
C LYS A 626 -32.89 4.90 23.45
N ASN A 627 -32.47 4.04 24.36
CA ASN A 627 -31.60 4.39 25.50
C ASN A 627 -30.14 4.64 25.06
N GLY A 628 -29.96 5.22 23.87
CA GLY A 628 -28.74 5.10 23.07
C GLY A 628 -27.49 5.74 23.69
N ARG A 629 -26.33 5.25 23.23
CA ARG A 629 -25.01 5.71 23.68
C ARG A 629 -24.81 7.19 23.34
N ALA A 630 -24.00 7.88 24.15
CA ALA A 630 -23.60 9.24 23.86
C ALA A 630 -22.90 9.32 22.50
N CYS A 631 -23.28 10.30 21.67
CA CYS A 631 -22.65 10.50 20.37
C CYS A 631 -21.28 11.17 20.53
N ALA A 632 -20.39 11.03 19.54
CA ALA A 632 -19.02 11.54 19.60
C ALA A 632 -18.92 12.99 20.12
N ARG A 633 -19.77 13.91 19.66
CA ARG A 633 -19.76 15.32 20.13
C ARG A 633 -20.06 15.45 21.62
N THR A 634 -21.01 14.68 22.14
CA THR A 634 -21.38 14.72 23.55
C THR A 634 -20.26 14.12 24.43
N VAL A 635 -19.54 13.12 23.93
CA VAL A 635 -18.34 12.59 24.61
C VAL A 635 -17.17 13.58 24.56
N VAL A 636 -17.02 14.39 23.50
CA VAL A 636 -16.08 15.53 23.48
C VAL A 636 -16.46 16.57 24.53
N GLU A 637 -17.73 16.98 24.57
CA GLU A 637 -18.27 17.95 25.53
C GLU A 637 -18.11 17.48 26.99
N GLU A 638 -18.32 16.19 27.26
CA GLU A 638 -18.09 15.59 28.57
C GLU A 638 -16.59 15.54 28.92
N LEU A 639 -15.72 15.07 28.02
CA LEU A 639 -14.27 15.00 28.25
C LEU A 639 -13.60 16.38 28.42
N ASP A 640 -13.98 17.38 27.64
CA ASP A 640 -13.48 18.76 27.80
C ASP A 640 -13.82 19.31 29.20
N ASN A 641 -15.00 18.99 29.73
CA ASN A 641 -15.39 19.38 31.09
C ASN A 641 -14.62 18.61 32.17
N MET A 642 -14.39 17.31 31.99
CA MET A 642 -13.57 16.51 32.91
C MET A 642 -12.11 17.00 32.94
N ARG A 643 -11.51 17.30 31.77
CA ARG A 643 -10.11 17.75 31.67
C ARG A 643 -9.82 19.04 32.44
N LYS A 644 -10.83 19.87 32.72
CA LYS A 644 -10.69 21.07 33.57
C LYS A 644 -10.43 20.75 35.05
N LYS A 645 -10.65 19.50 35.48
CA LYS A 645 -10.37 18.97 36.82
C LYS A 645 -8.96 18.39 36.99
N LEU A 646 -8.24 18.16 35.88
CA LEU A 646 -6.87 17.64 35.93
C LEU A 646 -5.89 18.71 36.44
N PRO A 647 -4.75 18.30 37.05
CA PRO A 647 -3.64 19.21 37.28
C PRO A 647 -3.25 19.91 35.96
N ARG A 648 -3.07 21.23 36.02
CA ARG A 648 -2.45 21.95 34.90
C ARG A 648 -0.96 21.62 34.90
N GLU A 649 -0.42 21.27 33.73
CA GLU A 649 1.03 21.24 33.56
C GLU A 649 1.61 22.65 33.85
N PRO A 650 2.76 22.74 34.55
CA PRO A 650 3.31 24.00 35.07
C PRO A 650 4.00 24.88 34.00
#